data_AF-A0A7X1HZR6-F1
#
_entry.id   AF-A0A7X1HZR6-F1
#
_cell.length_a   1.000
_cell.length_b   1.000
_cell.length_c   1.000
_cell.angle_alpha   90.00
_cell.angle_beta   90.00
_cell.angle_gamma   90.00
#
_symmetry.space_group_name_H-M   'P 1'
#
loop_
_entity.id
_entity.type
_entity.pdbx_description
1 polymer ?
#
loop_
_entity_poly.entity_id
_entity_poly.type
_entity_poly.pdbx_seq_one_letter_code
_entity_poly.pdbx_strand_id
1 'polypeptide(L)'
;MNLARLDLNLVVALRALLEERNVTRAGERVGLSQPAMSAALARLRRHFDDDLLARVGGHYELTALGQVLLDRTATAYDVLERLFASQADFDPAKESREFTLLASDYAVAVFGTELARVVHEEAPGIRLRFTQTPPTVVDDTATLLSASDGLFMPHGVISDFPATDLYDDRWVFLVARDHPGVGDRLTRRDLARLPWVTYQRTYDAPAVRQLGMLGIEPRVEVSVDSFQLLPLLVAGTRRIALLQARLARLLAPIAEVRVAGTVASVAATDAHVVWGHPKVVLDGDHLARVASKSFDRAVPRRQPPLGGRGAPQERRTMVVTTTNTTPHAAQPAGEAVLDRIAWLRLSSVTLPLATPISDAKVFTGRQKPMTEVAFLFVEIVTEQGLEGIGFSYSKRAGGPGQFAHAKEIADELIGEDPSDIGRLWTKLVWAGASVGRSGLATQAIAAFDVALWDLKAKRAGLPLAKLLGAHRDSVRCYNTSGGFLHTPTEQVLDNATASLSSGIGGIKLKVGHPDGRYDLARLTAVREHIGDDVPLMVDANQQWDRPTAQRMGRAMEEFGLVWIEEPLDAYDAKGHAALAASLDTPVATGEMLASVAEHMELIRHDAADVIQPDAPRIGGITQFLKLAALAEHHQLQLAPHFAMEIHLHLAAAYPIEPWVEHFDWLEPLFNERLEIRDGRMHLSSRPGLGFTLSDQARAWTVAEHEVGARP
;
A
#
# COMPACT_ATOMS: atom_id res chain seq x y z
N MET A 1 -20.35 -23.30 1.72
CA MET A 1 -21.45 -23.35 2.73
C MET A 1 -22.72 -22.84 2.07
N ASN A 2 -23.81 -23.61 2.07
CA ASN A 2 -25.08 -23.20 1.45
C ASN A 2 -25.92 -22.40 2.47
N LEU A 3 -26.00 -21.07 2.30
CA LEU A 3 -26.77 -20.16 3.16
C LEU A 3 -28.26 -20.56 3.26
N ALA A 4 -28.80 -21.27 2.27
CA ALA A 4 -30.20 -21.71 2.26
C ALA A 4 -30.53 -22.80 3.31
N ARG A 5 -29.53 -23.39 3.97
CA ARG A 5 -29.71 -24.40 5.04
C ARG A 5 -29.38 -23.87 6.43
N LEU A 6 -28.96 -22.61 6.57
CA LEU A 6 -28.60 -22.04 7.86
C LEU A 6 -29.86 -21.49 8.56
N ASP A 7 -30.15 -22.02 9.74
CA ASP A 7 -31.22 -21.53 10.60
C ASP A 7 -30.73 -20.25 11.29
N LEU A 8 -31.20 -19.09 10.85
CA LEU A 8 -30.78 -17.77 11.37
C LEU A 8 -31.01 -17.63 12.88
N ASN A 9 -31.95 -18.39 13.46
CA ASN A 9 -32.16 -18.41 14.91
C ASN A 9 -30.97 -19.00 15.67
N LEU A 10 -30.15 -19.83 15.03
CA LEU A 10 -28.93 -20.37 15.62
C LEU A 10 -27.86 -19.29 15.81
N VAL A 11 -27.85 -18.23 15.00
CA VAL A 11 -26.90 -17.11 15.16
C VAL A 11 -27.22 -16.33 16.44
N VAL A 12 -28.51 -16.08 16.69
CA VAL A 12 -29.00 -15.43 17.92
C VAL A 12 -28.68 -16.28 19.15
N ALA A 13 -28.93 -17.59 19.07
CA ALA A 13 -28.62 -18.52 20.16
C ALA A 13 -27.11 -18.65 20.41
N LEU A 14 -26.28 -18.70 19.35
CA LEU A 14 -24.83 -18.80 19.45
C LEU A 14 -24.25 -17.59 20.18
N ARG A 15 -24.64 -16.37 19.83
CA ARG A 15 -24.20 -15.15 20.51
C ARG A 15 -24.51 -15.20 22.01
N ALA A 16 -25.77 -15.47 22.35
CA ALA A 16 -26.21 -15.53 23.74
C ALA A 16 -25.47 -16.61 24.55
N LEU A 17 -25.22 -17.79 23.95
CA LEU A 17 -24.49 -18.88 24.60
C LEU A 17 -23.03 -18.52 24.88
N LEU A 18 -22.35 -17.88 23.92
CA LEU A 18 -20.93 -17.50 24.06
C LEU A 18 -20.73 -16.33 25.04
N GLU A 19 -21.63 -15.36 25.05
CA GLU A 19 -21.57 -14.21 25.97
C GLU A 19 -21.93 -14.61 27.41
N GLU A 20 -23.05 -15.33 27.61
CA GLU A 20 -23.55 -15.65 28.96
C GLU A 20 -22.76 -16.79 29.61
N ARG A 21 -22.13 -17.64 28.80
CA ARG A 21 -21.45 -18.88 29.23
C ARG A 21 -22.34 -19.72 30.17
N ASN A 22 -23.65 -19.67 29.94
CA ASN A 22 -24.66 -20.30 30.77
C ASN A 22 -25.91 -20.52 29.93
N VAL A 23 -26.30 -21.79 29.76
CA VAL A 23 -27.40 -22.19 28.88
C VAL A 23 -28.74 -21.62 29.34
N THR A 24 -28.98 -21.55 30.66
CA THR A 24 -30.22 -21.04 31.23
C THR A 24 -30.36 -19.54 31.01
N ARG A 25 -29.34 -18.74 31.38
CA ARG A 25 -29.34 -17.28 31.18
C ARG A 25 -29.37 -16.90 29.71
N ALA A 26 -28.65 -17.65 28.86
CA ALA A 26 -28.71 -17.47 27.41
C ALA A 26 -30.14 -17.67 26.89
N GLY A 27 -30.84 -18.71 27.37
CA GLY A 27 -32.25 -18.96 27.02
C GLY A 27 -33.17 -17.81 27.43
N GLU A 28 -33.10 -17.38 28.69
CA GLU A 28 -33.89 -16.27 29.23
C GLU A 28 -33.69 -14.98 28.40
N ARG A 29 -32.44 -14.66 28.05
CA ARG A 29 -32.08 -13.45 27.32
C ARG A 29 -32.69 -13.35 25.93
N VAL A 30 -32.87 -14.47 25.24
CA VAL A 30 -33.41 -14.50 23.87
C VAL A 30 -34.82 -15.08 23.79
N GLY A 31 -35.50 -15.23 24.93
CA GLY A 31 -36.88 -15.71 25.01
C GLY A 31 -37.06 -17.20 24.69
N LEU A 32 -36.03 -18.02 24.87
CA LEU A 32 -36.08 -19.47 24.67
C LEU A 32 -36.12 -20.21 26.01
N SER A 33 -36.86 -21.33 26.05
CA SER A 33 -36.80 -22.24 27.21
C SER A 33 -35.42 -22.89 27.32
N GLN A 34 -35.00 -23.24 28.54
CA GLN A 34 -33.72 -23.91 28.76
C GLN A 34 -33.55 -25.19 27.91
N PRO A 35 -34.57 -26.07 27.76
CA PRO A 35 -34.48 -27.22 26.84
C PRO A 35 -34.28 -26.83 25.37
N ALA A 36 -34.94 -25.76 24.90
CA ALA A 36 -34.78 -25.26 23.53
C ALA A 36 -33.37 -24.70 23.29
N MET A 37 -32.82 -23.97 24.27
CA MET A 37 -31.45 -23.46 24.21
C MET A 37 -30.41 -24.59 24.25
N SER A 38 -30.63 -25.63 25.05
CA SER A 38 -29.81 -26.85 25.02
C SER A 38 -29.83 -27.55 23.66
N ALA A 39 -30.99 -27.63 23.01
CA ALA A 39 -31.11 -28.21 21.67
C ALA A 39 -30.39 -27.36 20.60
N ALA A 40 -30.44 -26.02 20.72
CA ALA A 40 -29.69 -25.11 19.86
C ALA A 40 -28.18 -25.30 20.04
N LEU A 41 -27.68 -25.36 21.29
CA LEU A 41 -26.27 -25.65 21.58
C LEU A 41 -25.83 -27.00 20.98
N ALA A 42 -26.64 -28.05 21.10
CA ALA A 42 -26.33 -29.36 20.52
C ALA A 42 -26.27 -29.36 18.98
N ARG A 43 -27.04 -28.50 18.31
CA ARG A 43 -26.94 -28.29 16.85
C ARG A 43 -25.68 -27.52 16.48
N LEU A 44 -25.35 -26.48 17.24
CA LEU A 44 -24.14 -25.68 17.05
C LEU A 44 -22.88 -26.53 17.24
N ARG A 45 -22.82 -27.36 18.27
CA ARG A 45 -21.71 -28.29 18.50
C ARG A 45 -21.47 -29.23 17.33
N ARG A 46 -22.53 -29.85 16.80
CA ARG A 46 -22.45 -30.71 15.61
C ARG A 46 -22.07 -29.95 14.34
N HIS A 47 -22.43 -28.68 14.25
CA HIS A 47 -22.11 -27.86 13.08
C HIS A 47 -20.64 -27.46 13.03
N PHE A 48 -20.09 -27.07 14.18
CA PHE A 48 -18.70 -26.61 14.30
C PHE A 48 -17.72 -27.73 14.68
N ASP A 49 -18.23 -28.92 14.99
CA ASP A 49 -17.46 -30.06 15.52
C ASP A 49 -16.63 -29.67 16.75
N ASP A 50 -17.22 -28.87 17.64
CA ASP A 50 -16.57 -28.31 18.83
C ASP A 50 -17.58 -28.16 19.96
N ASP A 51 -17.14 -28.30 21.22
CA ASP A 51 -18.02 -28.21 22.39
C ASP A 51 -18.54 -26.80 22.67
N LEU A 52 -17.86 -25.76 22.15
CA LEU A 52 -18.07 -24.31 22.26
C LEU A 52 -18.03 -23.76 23.69
N LEU A 53 -18.63 -24.49 24.63
CA LEU A 53 -18.67 -24.31 26.07
C LEU A 53 -18.15 -25.60 26.73
N ALA A 54 -16.92 -25.58 27.21
CA ALA A 54 -16.32 -26.66 27.99
C ALA A 54 -16.66 -26.49 29.47
N ARG A 55 -16.92 -27.59 30.18
CA ARG A 55 -17.24 -27.55 31.61
C ARG A 55 -15.94 -27.61 32.41
N VAL A 56 -15.62 -26.53 33.13
CA VAL A 56 -14.44 -26.43 33.98
C VAL A 56 -14.91 -26.22 35.42
N GLY A 57 -14.90 -27.29 36.21
CA GLY A 57 -15.45 -27.27 37.57
C GLY A 57 -16.96 -27.02 37.60
N GLY A 58 -17.39 -25.96 38.28
CA GLY A 58 -18.80 -25.60 38.48
C GLY A 58 -19.41 -24.72 37.38
N HIS A 59 -18.61 -24.22 36.44
CA HIS A 59 -19.02 -23.27 35.41
C HIS A 59 -18.59 -23.72 34.00
N TYR A 60 -19.08 -23.00 32.99
CA TYR A 60 -18.66 -23.18 31.60
C TYR A 60 -17.63 -22.13 31.20
N GLU A 61 -16.62 -22.56 30.44
CA GLU A 61 -15.64 -21.71 29.78
C GLU A 61 -15.71 -21.90 28.27
N LEU A 62 -15.31 -20.88 27.50
CA LEU A 62 -15.27 -20.99 26.05
C LEU A 62 -14.11 -21.89 25.61
N THR A 63 -14.33 -22.70 24.58
CA THR A 63 -13.22 -23.34 23.85
C THR A 63 -12.44 -22.28 23.06
N ALA A 64 -11.26 -22.63 22.54
CA ALA A 64 -10.50 -21.73 21.67
C ALA A 64 -11.34 -21.28 20.45
N LEU A 65 -12.10 -22.21 19.86
CA LEU A 65 -13.03 -21.87 18.78
C LEU A 65 -14.21 -21.02 19.28
N GLY A 66 -14.76 -21.32 20.45
CA GLY A 66 -15.81 -20.50 21.08
C GLY A 66 -15.40 -19.04 21.28
N GLN A 67 -14.13 -18.80 21.64
CA GLN A 67 -13.58 -17.44 21.76
C GLN A 67 -13.47 -16.74 20.40
N VAL A 68 -12.97 -17.42 19.36
CA VAL A 68 -12.89 -16.88 17.99
C VAL A 68 -14.29 -16.61 17.42
N LEU A 69 -15.26 -17.47 17.71
CA LEU A 69 -16.63 -17.32 17.24
C LEU A 69 -17.38 -16.18 17.95
N LEU A 70 -17.05 -15.86 19.20
CA LEU A 70 -17.68 -14.75 19.92
C LEU A 70 -17.47 -13.42 19.16
N ASP A 71 -16.22 -13.14 18.78
CA ASP A 71 -15.86 -11.91 18.07
C ASP A 71 -16.51 -11.86 16.67
N ARG A 72 -16.53 -12.98 15.96
CA ARG A 72 -17.12 -13.06 14.61
C ARG A 72 -18.65 -13.01 14.62
N THR A 73 -19.29 -13.58 15.65
CA THR A 73 -20.75 -13.63 15.76
C THR A 73 -21.32 -12.26 16.16
N ALA A 74 -20.59 -11.47 16.96
CA ALA A 74 -20.98 -10.09 17.29
C ALA A 74 -21.16 -9.25 16.02
N THR A 75 -20.14 -9.22 15.14
CA THR A 75 -20.19 -8.49 13.88
C THR A 75 -21.31 -8.96 12.95
N ALA A 76 -21.50 -10.28 12.82
CA ALA A 76 -22.56 -10.84 11.98
C ALA A 76 -23.96 -10.51 12.51
N TYR A 77 -24.13 -10.49 13.83
CA TYR A 77 -25.40 -10.12 14.47
C TYR A 77 -25.72 -8.64 14.22
N ASP A 78 -24.76 -7.74 14.37
CA ASP A 78 -24.99 -6.31 14.17
C ASP A 78 -25.40 -5.98 12.73
N VAL A 79 -24.94 -6.76 11.74
CA VAL A 79 -25.40 -6.66 10.35
C VAL A 79 -26.83 -7.17 10.20
N LEU A 80 -27.16 -8.32 10.82
CA LEU A 80 -28.51 -8.88 10.78
C LEU A 80 -29.54 -7.98 11.50
N GLU A 81 -29.19 -7.43 12.65
CA GLU A 81 -30.03 -6.49 13.40
C GLU A 81 -30.33 -5.23 12.57
N ARG A 82 -29.31 -4.67 11.90
CA ARG A 82 -29.47 -3.55 10.98
C ARG A 82 -30.37 -3.87 9.78
N LEU A 83 -30.29 -5.09 9.25
CA LEU A 83 -31.14 -5.55 8.13
C LEU A 83 -32.62 -5.68 8.52
N PHE A 84 -32.93 -6.12 9.75
CA PHE A 84 -34.30 -6.41 10.17
C PHE A 84 -34.98 -5.28 10.98
N ALA A 85 -34.24 -4.25 11.44
CA ALA A 85 -34.77 -3.09 12.17
C ALA A 85 -35.58 -2.09 11.31
N SER A 86 -36.12 -2.52 10.16
CA SER A 86 -36.97 -1.76 9.25
C SER A 86 -38.39 -1.59 9.81
N GLN A 87 -38.54 -0.73 10.81
CA GLN A 87 -39.80 -0.05 11.11
C GLN A 87 -39.56 1.45 11.23
N ALA A 88 -40.44 2.19 10.56
CA ALA A 88 -40.39 3.63 10.31
C ALA A 88 -41.09 4.37 11.46
N ASP A 89 -40.29 5.10 12.26
CA ASP A 89 -40.59 6.39 12.88
C ASP A 89 -39.48 6.67 13.91
N PHE A 90 -38.68 7.72 13.69
CA PHE A 90 -37.62 8.14 14.62
C PHE A 90 -38.15 9.20 15.57
N ASP A 91 -38.29 8.83 16.84
CA ASP A 91 -38.66 9.72 17.94
C ASP A 91 -37.45 9.83 18.88
N PRO A 92 -36.65 10.92 18.82
CA PRO A 92 -35.43 11.06 19.61
C PRO A 92 -35.64 10.80 21.11
N ALA A 93 -36.81 11.17 21.64
CA ALA A 93 -37.14 11.01 23.06
C ALA A 93 -37.37 9.54 23.49
N LYS A 94 -37.60 8.63 22.54
CA LYS A 94 -37.85 7.21 22.78
C LYS A 94 -36.71 6.30 22.34
N GLU A 95 -35.69 6.85 21.72
CA GLU A 95 -34.56 6.11 21.16
C GLU A 95 -33.50 5.79 22.24
N SER A 96 -32.92 4.60 22.17
CA SER A 96 -31.91 4.13 23.15
C SER A 96 -30.67 3.49 22.52
N ARG A 97 -30.49 3.65 21.22
CA ARG A 97 -29.39 3.03 20.47
C ARG A 97 -28.10 3.83 20.56
N GLU A 98 -26.99 3.20 20.21
CA GLU A 98 -25.69 3.86 20.08
C GLU A 98 -25.44 4.30 18.63
N PHE A 99 -24.95 5.52 18.43
CA PHE A 99 -24.47 6.01 17.14
C PHE A 99 -22.94 6.10 17.17
N THR A 100 -22.29 5.35 16.28
CA THR A 100 -20.84 5.39 16.06
C THR A 100 -20.51 6.35 14.93
N LEU A 101 -19.86 7.47 15.26
CA LEU A 101 -19.46 8.51 14.31
C LEU A 101 -17.95 8.54 14.13
N LEU A 102 -17.48 8.43 12.89
CA LEU A 102 -16.09 8.62 12.51
C LEU A 102 -15.81 10.13 12.37
N ALA A 103 -14.85 10.67 13.11
CA ALA A 103 -14.57 12.09 13.10
C ALA A 103 -13.13 12.40 13.53
N SER A 104 -12.55 13.49 12.99
CA SER A 104 -11.31 14.07 13.52
C SER A 104 -11.51 14.65 14.91
N ASP A 105 -10.43 14.77 15.70
CA ASP A 105 -10.48 15.41 17.02
C ASP A 105 -10.95 16.89 16.97
N TYR A 106 -10.68 17.58 15.86
CA TYR A 106 -11.24 18.89 15.54
C TYR A 106 -12.77 18.86 15.45
N ALA A 107 -13.31 17.95 14.63
CA ALA A 107 -14.76 17.84 14.41
C ALA A 107 -15.50 17.49 15.71
N VAL A 108 -14.91 16.60 16.52
CA VAL A 108 -15.46 16.26 17.84
C VAL A 108 -15.46 17.47 18.77
N ALA A 109 -14.35 18.22 18.85
CA ALA A 109 -14.25 19.39 19.72
C ALA A 109 -15.24 20.50 19.34
N VAL A 110 -15.41 20.75 18.05
CA VAL A 110 -16.17 21.89 17.54
C VAL A 110 -17.65 21.59 17.36
N PHE A 111 -18.01 20.42 16.83
CA PHE A 111 -19.39 20.05 16.57
C PHE A 111 -19.88 18.90 17.44
N GLY A 112 -19.04 17.88 17.65
CA GLY A 112 -19.39 16.73 18.49
C GLY A 112 -19.82 17.11 19.91
N THR A 113 -19.23 18.18 20.47
CA THR A 113 -19.63 18.74 21.78
C THR A 113 -21.04 19.32 21.77
N GLU A 114 -21.46 19.99 20.70
CA GLU A 114 -22.83 20.49 20.56
C GLU A 114 -23.81 19.35 20.29
N LEU A 115 -23.44 18.41 19.42
CA LEU A 115 -24.23 17.22 19.15
C LEU A 115 -24.49 16.43 20.43
N ALA A 116 -23.48 16.25 21.27
CA ALA A 116 -23.63 15.58 22.56
C ALA A 116 -24.58 16.33 23.51
N ARG A 117 -24.58 17.67 23.50
CA ARG A 117 -25.52 18.46 24.29
C ARG A 117 -26.96 18.31 23.79
N VAL A 118 -27.18 18.43 22.48
CA VAL A 118 -28.50 18.25 21.87
C VAL A 118 -29.03 16.84 22.11
N VAL A 119 -28.19 15.81 21.95
CA VAL A 119 -28.58 14.42 22.24
C VAL A 119 -28.92 14.24 23.71
N HIS A 120 -28.17 14.86 24.64
CA HIS A 120 -28.51 14.82 26.06
C HIS A 120 -29.87 15.46 26.38
N GLU A 121 -30.23 16.56 25.70
CA GLU A 121 -31.47 17.30 25.93
C GLU A 121 -32.69 16.66 25.24
N GLU A 122 -32.56 16.28 23.97
CA GLU A 122 -33.68 15.83 23.12
C GLU A 122 -33.80 14.31 23.06
N ALA A 123 -32.72 13.57 23.34
CA ALA A 123 -32.64 12.13 23.15
C ALA A 123 -31.77 11.41 24.21
N PRO A 124 -32.08 11.55 25.51
CA PRO A 124 -31.18 11.12 26.59
C PRO A 124 -30.89 9.62 26.62
N GLY A 125 -31.69 8.80 25.94
CA GLY A 125 -31.45 7.36 25.79
C GLY A 125 -30.37 7.02 24.75
N ILE A 126 -30.09 7.92 23.80
CA ILE A 126 -29.10 7.70 22.74
C ILE A 126 -27.68 7.79 23.31
N ARG A 127 -26.82 6.86 22.90
CA ARG A 127 -25.37 6.91 23.18
C ARG A 127 -24.62 7.38 21.94
N LEU A 128 -23.56 8.17 22.13
CA LEU A 128 -22.67 8.59 21.04
C LEU A 128 -21.29 8.00 21.25
N ARG A 129 -20.75 7.37 20.21
CA ARG A 129 -19.38 6.84 20.18
C ARG A 129 -18.63 7.53 19.04
N PHE A 130 -17.67 8.39 19.38
CA PHE A 130 -16.78 8.99 18.39
C PHE A 130 -15.52 8.13 18.22
N THR A 131 -15.15 7.85 16.97
CA THR A 131 -13.91 7.13 16.63
C THR A 131 -13.11 7.98 15.66
N GLN A 132 -11.77 7.96 15.78
CA GLN A 132 -10.90 8.71 14.86
C GLN A 132 -11.05 8.20 13.43
N THR A 133 -11.04 9.13 12.47
CA THR A 133 -11.05 8.81 11.05
C THR A 133 -9.73 8.15 10.66
N PRO A 134 -9.72 6.92 10.13
CA PRO A 134 -8.48 6.25 9.74
C PRO A 134 -7.88 6.88 8.48
N PRO A 135 -6.56 6.78 8.26
CA PRO A 135 -5.91 7.28 7.04
C PRO A 135 -6.45 6.66 5.74
N THR A 136 -7.01 5.44 5.82
CA THR A 136 -7.59 4.70 4.68
C THR A 136 -8.99 5.15 4.29
N VAL A 137 -9.53 6.21 4.91
CA VAL A 137 -10.93 6.61 4.73
C VAL A 137 -11.32 6.89 3.28
N VAL A 138 -10.38 7.39 2.46
CA VAL A 138 -10.61 7.70 1.04
C VAL A 138 -10.76 6.43 0.21
N ASP A 139 -9.99 5.38 0.53
CA ASP A 139 -9.95 4.15 -0.26
C ASP A 139 -11.01 3.13 0.19
N ASP A 140 -11.50 3.23 1.44
CA ASP A 140 -12.38 2.25 2.06
C ASP A 140 -13.67 2.86 2.63
N THR A 141 -14.11 4.00 2.07
CA THR A 141 -15.27 4.76 2.58
C THR A 141 -16.52 3.90 2.72
N ALA A 142 -16.83 3.06 1.73
CA ALA A 142 -18.03 2.23 1.71
C ALA A 142 -18.04 1.18 2.84
N THR A 143 -16.91 0.51 3.08
CA THR A 143 -16.77 -0.47 4.16
C THR A 143 -16.84 0.21 5.52
N LEU A 144 -16.17 1.35 5.69
CA LEU A 144 -16.21 2.12 6.93
C LEU A 144 -17.63 2.61 7.25
N LEU A 145 -18.36 3.09 6.25
CA LEU A 145 -19.76 3.49 6.38
C LEU A 145 -20.69 2.29 6.60
N SER A 146 -20.30 1.07 6.19
CA SER A 146 -21.06 -0.14 6.54
C SER A 146 -20.92 -0.54 8.01
N ALA A 147 -19.83 -0.12 8.66
CA ALA A 147 -19.51 -0.45 10.06
C ALA A 147 -19.76 0.73 11.04
N SER A 148 -20.14 1.90 10.55
CA SER A 148 -20.40 3.10 11.35
C SER A 148 -21.72 3.76 10.94
N ASP A 149 -22.19 4.69 11.77
CA ASP A 149 -23.43 5.41 11.51
C ASP A 149 -23.19 6.62 10.61
N GLY A 150 -22.07 7.33 10.80
CA GLY A 150 -21.72 8.47 9.98
C GLY A 150 -20.24 8.83 10.03
N LEU A 151 -19.81 9.62 9.05
CA LEU A 151 -18.44 10.05 8.83
C LEU A 151 -18.42 11.58 8.67
N PHE A 152 -17.75 12.26 9.61
CA PHE A 152 -17.59 13.70 9.62
C PHE A 152 -16.29 14.10 8.91
N MET A 153 -16.39 14.88 7.84
CA MET A 153 -15.22 15.35 7.10
C MET A 153 -15.48 16.62 6.26
N PRO A 154 -14.42 17.32 5.81
CA PRO A 154 -14.59 18.43 4.89
C PRO A 154 -14.94 17.96 3.47
N HIS A 155 -15.60 18.85 2.71
CA HIS A 155 -15.85 18.66 1.27
C HIS A 155 -14.56 18.44 0.47
N GLY A 156 -14.67 17.63 -0.58
CA GLY A 156 -13.58 17.34 -1.51
C GLY A 156 -12.57 16.30 -1.03
N VAL A 157 -12.86 15.56 0.05
CA VAL A 157 -12.04 14.42 0.50
C VAL A 157 -12.57 13.10 -0.07
N ILE A 158 -13.89 12.91 -0.12
CA ILE A 158 -14.58 11.78 -0.76
C ILE A 158 -15.74 12.30 -1.64
N SER A 159 -16.20 11.49 -2.59
CA SER A 159 -17.32 11.79 -3.49
C SER A 159 -18.35 10.65 -3.51
N ASP A 160 -19.52 10.90 -4.11
CA ASP A 160 -20.53 9.88 -4.47
C ASP A 160 -21.33 9.26 -3.31
N PHE A 161 -21.30 9.85 -2.12
CA PHE A 161 -22.14 9.45 -0.99
C PHE A 161 -23.12 10.56 -0.57
N PRO A 162 -24.32 10.19 -0.05
CA PRO A 162 -25.24 11.16 0.53
C PRO A 162 -24.61 11.88 1.72
N ALA A 163 -24.63 13.21 1.69
CA ALA A 163 -24.02 14.06 2.70
C ALA A 163 -24.96 15.19 3.13
N THR A 164 -24.81 15.60 4.39
CA THR A 164 -25.51 16.76 4.96
C THR A 164 -24.50 17.81 5.40
N ASP A 165 -24.63 19.00 4.82
CA ASP A 165 -23.81 20.17 5.17
C ASP A 165 -24.14 20.65 6.58
N LEU A 166 -23.10 20.90 7.38
CA LEU A 166 -23.26 21.29 8.78
C LEU A 166 -22.84 22.73 9.03
N TYR A 167 -21.61 23.10 8.67
CA TYR A 167 -21.08 24.45 8.87
C TYR A 167 -19.82 24.71 8.05
N ASP A 168 -19.50 25.99 7.89
CA ASP A 168 -18.25 26.48 7.32
C ASP A 168 -17.24 26.86 8.40
N ASP A 169 -15.96 26.57 8.17
CA ASP A 169 -14.85 27.12 8.95
C ASP A 169 -13.71 27.55 8.02
N ARG A 170 -12.81 28.40 8.51
CA ARG A 170 -11.64 28.89 7.76
C ARG A 170 -10.35 28.46 8.45
N TRP A 171 -9.30 28.36 7.68
CA TRP A 171 -7.96 28.13 8.23
C TRP A 171 -7.30 29.44 8.66
N VAL A 172 -6.56 29.38 9.76
CA VAL A 172 -5.81 30.48 10.35
C VAL A 172 -4.43 30.00 10.78
N PHE A 173 -3.47 30.92 10.77
CA PHE A 173 -2.15 30.64 11.29
C PHE A 173 -2.06 30.93 12.78
N LEU A 174 -1.46 30.01 13.51
CA LEU A 174 -1.15 30.13 14.93
C LEU A 174 0.33 30.37 15.14
N VAL A 175 0.64 31.28 16.06
CA VAL A 175 1.98 31.57 16.55
C VAL A 175 1.94 31.68 18.07
N ALA A 176 3.08 31.49 18.75
CA ALA A 176 3.18 31.79 20.18
C ALA A 176 2.74 33.24 20.45
N ARG A 177 2.09 33.49 21.59
CA ARG A 177 1.55 34.81 21.93
C ARG A 177 2.63 35.89 21.91
N ASP A 178 3.81 35.57 22.42
CA ASP A 178 5.01 36.39 22.53
C ASP A 178 6.05 36.08 21.43
N HIS A 179 5.63 35.49 20.31
CA HIS A 179 6.55 35.02 19.26
C HIS A 179 7.58 36.10 18.84
N PRO A 180 8.90 35.84 18.98
CA PRO A 180 9.93 36.88 18.96
C PRO A 180 10.24 37.47 17.58
N GLY A 181 9.67 36.91 16.52
CA GLY A 181 9.97 37.29 15.13
C GLY A 181 8.76 37.43 14.21
N VAL A 182 7.53 37.46 14.74
CA VAL A 182 6.30 37.61 13.93
C VAL A 182 5.45 38.71 14.55
N GLY A 183 5.13 39.75 13.77
CA GLY A 183 4.21 40.82 14.17
C GLY A 183 2.74 40.38 14.08
N ASP A 184 1.87 41.28 13.62
CA ASP A 184 0.43 40.98 13.47
C ASP A 184 0.12 40.09 12.24
N ARG A 185 1.03 40.04 11.26
CA ARG A 185 0.85 39.27 10.01
C ARG A 185 2.10 38.45 9.66
N LEU A 186 1.88 37.24 9.17
CA LEU A 186 2.89 36.39 8.53
C LEU A 186 3.04 36.78 7.07
N THR A 187 4.29 36.97 6.64
CA THR A 187 4.64 37.15 5.23
C THR A 187 4.90 35.81 4.56
N ARG A 188 4.91 35.75 3.21
CA ARG A 188 5.32 34.53 2.49
C ARG A 188 6.73 34.05 2.89
N ARG A 189 7.65 34.99 3.16
CA ARG A 189 9.01 34.69 3.63
C ARG A 189 9.01 34.06 5.03
N ASP A 190 8.10 34.48 5.91
CA ASP A 190 7.96 33.88 7.24
C ASP A 190 7.44 32.45 7.15
N LEU A 191 6.44 32.21 6.29
CA LEU A 191 5.88 30.88 6.06
C LEU A 191 6.93 29.89 5.53
N ALA A 192 7.86 30.34 4.69
CA ALA A 192 8.94 29.48 4.16
C ALA A 192 10.08 29.25 5.18
N ARG A 193 10.36 30.21 6.07
CA ARG A 193 11.54 30.16 6.95
C ARG A 193 11.27 29.62 8.34
N LEU A 194 10.10 29.93 8.91
CA LEU A 194 9.78 29.55 10.28
C LEU A 194 9.50 28.04 10.37
N PRO A 195 9.85 27.39 11.49
CA PRO A 195 9.56 25.98 11.67
C PRO A 195 8.07 25.74 11.90
N TRP A 196 7.57 24.58 11.50
CA TRP A 196 6.15 24.24 11.55
C TRP A 196 5.86 23.09 12.52
N VAL A 197 4.69 23.16 13.15
CA VAL A 197 3.97 22.01 13.68
C VAL A 197 2.82 21.71 12.71
N THR A 198 2.71 20.46 12.24
CA THR A 198 1.67 20.05 11.29
C THR A 198 0.80 18.90 11.82
N TYR A 199 -0.44 18.85 11.36
CA TYR A 199 -1.30 17.69 11.51
C TYR A 199 -1.04 16.70 10.38
N GLN A 200 -0.64 15.46 10.73
CA GLN A 200 -0.20 14.39 9.83
C GLN A 200 0.91 14.83 8.85
N ARG A 201 1.37 13.94 7.96
CA ARG A 201 2.33 14.35 6.92
C ARG A 201 1.64 15.31 5.94
N THR A 202 2.43 16.14 5.29
CA THR A 202 2.13 17.42 4.62
C THR A 202 1.03 17.43 3.51
N TYR A 203 0.26 16.36 3.28
CA TYR A 203 -0.59 16.20 2.10
C TYR A 203 -2.07 15.96 2.36
N ASP A 204 -2.49 15.70 3.60
CA ASP A 204 -3.85 15.21 3.86
C ASP A 204 -4.87 16.33 4.06
N ALA A 205 -4.46 17.46 4.66
CA ALA A 205 -5.35 18.59 4.89
C ALA A 205 -5.48 19.49 3.62
N PRO A 206 -6.71 19.80 3.15
CA PRO A 206 -6.94 20.66 1.97
C PRO A 206 -6.18 21.99 1.99
N ALA A 207 -6.01 22.57 3.18
CA ALA A 207 -5.33 23.84 3.38
C ALA A 207 -3.81 23.76 3.17
N VAL A 208 -3.18 22.62 3.46
CA VAL A 208 -1.74 22.42 3.23
C VAL A 208 -1.46 22.17 1.74
N ARG A 209 -2.37 21.48 1.04
CA ARG A 209 -2.32 21.36 -0.44
C ARG A 209 -2.37 22.74 -1.11
N GLN A 210 -3.21 23.65 -0.62
CA GLN A 210 -3.27 25.02 -1.13
C GLN A 210 -2.01 25.83 -0.85
N LEU A 211 -1.32 25.60 0.27
CA LEU A 211 -0.02 26.22 0.52
C LEU A 211 1.04 25.74 -0.49
N GLY A 212 1.03 24.44 -0.82
CA GLY A 212 1.85 23.89 -1.89
C GLY A 212 1.57 24.55 -3.25
N MET A 213 0.29 24.73 -3.62
CA MET A 213 -0.10 25.45 -4.85
C MET A 213 0.36 26.91 -4.88
N LEU A 214 0.57 27.52 -3.72
CA LEU A 214 1.08 28.89 -3.57
C LEU A 214 2.62 28.96 -3.53
N GLY A 215 3.31 27.82 -3.72
CA GLY A 215 4.77 27.71 -3.69
C GLY A 215 5.36 27.85 -2.29
N ILE A 216 4.60 27.53 -1.24
CA ILE A 216 5.03 27.60 0.15
C ILE A 216 5.24 26.17 0.65
N GLU A 217 6.49 25.81 0.89
CA GLU A 217 6.87 24.53 1.50
C GLU A 217 7.10 24.68 3.01
N PRO A 218 6.24 24.08 3.86
CA PRO A 218 6.42 24.12 5.30
C PRO A 218 7.71 23.45 5.75
N ARG A 219 8.55 24.15 6.52
CA ARG A 219 9.68 23.54 7.24
C ARG A 219 9.17 22.81 8.49
N VAL A 220 8.69 21.59 8.33
CA VAL A 220 8.10 20.79 9.43
C VAL A 220 9.17 20.35 10.42
N GLU A 221 9.03 20.73 11.69
CA GLU A 221 9.86 20.22 12.80
C GLU A 221 9.10 19.19 13.64
N VAL A 222 7.77 19.31 13.71
CA VAL A 222 6.92 18.39 14.47
C VAL A 222 5.67 18.08 13.67
N SER A 223 5.27 16.81 13.66
CA SER A 223 4.01 16.35 13.09
C SER A 223 3.26 15.49 14.10
N VAL A 224 1.94 15.68 14.20
CA VAL A 224 1.06 14.96 15.14
C VAL A 224 -0.24 14.54 14.46
N ASP A 225 -0.95 13.58 15.02
CA ASP A 225 -2.24 13.08 14.54
C ASP A 225 -3.45 13.72 15.24
N SER A 226 -3.24 14.84 15.94
CA SER A 226 -4.28 15.57 16.66
C SER A 226 -4.19 17.08 16.39
N PHE A 227 -5.28 17.67 15.89
CA PHE A 227 -5.38 19.11 15.72
C PHE A 227 -5.35 19.85 17.06
N GLN A 228 -5.90 19.25 18.12
CA GLN A 228 -5.95 19.86 19.46
C GLN A 228 -4.56 20.03 20.09
N LEU A 229 -3.57 19.24 19.69
CA LEU A 229 -2.19 19.37 20.18
C LEU A 229 -1.41 20.51 19.52
N LEU A 230 -1.83 21.00 18.34
CA LEU A 230 -1.08 22.00 17.59
C LEU A 230 -0.84 23.30 18.37
N PRO A 231 -1.83 23.91 19.06
CA PRO A 231 -1.60 25.11 19.86
C PRO A 231 -0.57 24.91 20.98
N LEU A 232 -0.61 23.76 21.65
CA LEU A 232 0.31 23.44 22.76
C LEU A 232 1.75 23.25 22.26
N LEU A 233 1.91 22.68 21.06
CA LEU A 233 3.21 22.53 20.42
C LEU A 233 3.72 23.85 19.83
N VAL A 234 2.85 24.80 19.51
CA VAL A 234 3.27 26.14 19.07
C VAL A 234 3.68 27.01 20.27
N ALA A 235 2.96 26.93 21.39
CA ALA A 235 3.15 27.76 22.57
C ALA A 235 4.61 27.75 23.07
N GLY A 236 5.13 28.95 23.41
CA GLY A 236 6.50 29.12 23.92
C GLY A 236 7.62 28.82 22.91
N THR A 237 7.31 28.62 21.63
CA THR A 237 8.31 28.29 20.61
C THR A 237 8.30 29.26 19.43
N ARG A 238 9.28 29.08 18.52
CA ARG A 238 9.33 29.79 17.24
C ARG A 238 8.51 29.13 16.14
N ARG A 239 7.76 28.08 16.49
CA ARG A 239 7.02 27.27 15.53
C ARG A 239 5.70 27.96 15.17
N ILE A 240 5.23 27.69 13.96
CA ILE A 240 3.92 28.10 13.49
C ILE A 240 3.07 26.87 13.15
N ALA A 241 1.75 27.01 13.19
CA ALA A 241 0.84 25.97 12.74
C ALA A 241 -0.30 26.57 11.94
N LEU A 242 -0.89 25.75 11.07
CA LEU A 242 -2.14 26.07 10.38
C LEU A 242 -3.27 25.30 11.05
N LEU A 243 -4.31 25.99 11.50
CA LEU A 243 -5.42 25.42 12.25
C LEU A 243 -6.76 26.03 11.83
N GLN A 244 -7.86 25.31 12.01
CA GLN A 244 -9.21 25.81 11.81
C GLN A 244 -9.55 26.90 12.85
N ALA A 245 -10.24 27.96 12.42
CA ALA A 245 -10.43 29.16 13.22
C ALA A 245 -11.32 28.92 14.45
N ARG A 246 -12.33 28.05 14.36
CA ARG A 246 -13.17 27.73 15.51
C ARG A 246 -12.38 26.96 16.57
N LEU A 247 -11.51 26.03 16.17
CA LEU A 247 -10.63 25.34 17.11
C LEU A 247 -9.58 26.25 17.72
N ALA A 248 -8.99 27.13 16.92
CA ALA A 248 -8.06 28.15 17.40
C ALA A 248 -8.70 29.03 18.48
N ARG A 249 -9.96 29.44 18.32
CA ARG A 249 -10.69 30.20 19.35
C ARG A 249 -10.98 29.38 20.60
N LEU A 250 -11.41 28.12 20.43
CA LEU A 250 -11.73 27.22 21.53
C LEU A 250 -10.50 26.98 22.43
N LEU A 251 -9.32 26.84 21.81
CA LEU A 251 -8.08 26.50 22.51
C LEU A 251 -7.20 27.70 22.89
N ALA A 252 -7.46 28.90 22.35
CA ALA A 252 -6.70 30.11 22.68
C ALA A 252 -6.64 30.46 24.18
N PRO A 253 -7.67 30.21 25.01
CA PRO A 253 -7.56 30.44 26.46
C PRO A 253 -6.64 29.45 27.19
N ILE A 254 -6.34 28.31 26.57
CA ILE A 254 -5.64 27.18 27.20
C ILE A 254 -4.19 27.09 26.71
N ALA A 255 -3.93 27.50 25.47
CA ALA A 255 -2.60 27.57 24.89
C ALA A 255 -2.18 29.04 24.74
N GLU A 256 -0.99 29.43 25.23
CA GLU A 256 -0.42 30.79 25.09
C GLU A 256 -0.01 31.09 23.63
N VAL A 257 -1.01 31.12 22.75
CA VAL A 257 -0.89 31.34 21.31
C VAL A 257 -1.84 32.45 20.86
N ARG A 258 -1.59 32.99 19.68
CA ARG A 258 -2.49 33.93 19.02
C ARG A 258 -2.61 33.62 17.54
N VAL A 259 -3.74 34.03 16.96
CA VAL A 259 -3.92 33.99 15.51
C VAL A 259 -3.13 35.12 14.87
N ALA A 260 -2.26 34.78 13.92
CA ALA A 260 -1.58 35.75 13.07
C ALA A 260 -2.36 35.94 11.76
N GLY A 261 -2.51 37.18 11.30
CA GLY A 261 -2.98 37.44 9.95
C GLY A 261 -1.98 36.90 8.92
N THR A 262 -2.39 36.77 7.66
CA THR A 262 -1.49 36.32 6.59
C THR A 262 -1.69 37.14 5.32
N VAL A 263 -0.70 37.10 4.44
CA VAL A 263 -0.76 37.60 3.06
C VAL A 263 -1.12 36.49 2.05
N ALA A 264 -1.08 35.22 2.47
CA ALA A 264 -1.51 34.08 1.65
C ALA A 264 -2.99 33.80 1.89
N SER A 265 -3.80 33.81 0.83
CA SER A 265 -5.21 33.39 0.92
C SER A 265 -5.29 31.87 1.00
N VAL A 266 -5.66 31.34 2.16
CA VAL A 266 -6.03 29.93 2.33
C VAL A 266 -7.55 29.86 2.32
N ALA A 267 -8.13 28.98 1.51
CA ALA A 267 -9.58 28.91 1.30
C ALA A 267 -10.31 28.48 2.58
N ALA A 268 -11.60 28.79 2.63
CA ALA A 268 -12.51 28.22 3.62
C ALA A 268 -12.72 26.72 3.36
N THR A 269 -13.06 25.98 4.40
CA THR A 269 -13.45 24.57 4.35
C THR A 269 -14.87 24.41 4.85
N ASP A 270 -15.71 23.80 4.03
CA ASP A 270 -17.07 23.41 4.38
C ASP A 270 -17.06 22.00 4.99
N ALA A 271 -17.59 21.86 6.21
CA ALA A 271 -17.71 20.60 6.91
C ALA A 271 -19.10 19.99 6.73
N HIS A 272 -19.13 18.68 6.43
CA HIS A 272 -20.35 17.90 6.26
C HIS A 272 -20.23 16.55 6.97
N VAL A 273 -21.35 15.85 7.10
CA VAL A 273 -21.38 14.45 7.52
C VAL A 273 -21.94 13.58 6.39
N VAL A 274 -21.28 12.47 6.14
CA VAL A 274 -21.69 11.41 5.22
C VAL A 274 -22.26 10.25 6.02
N TRP A 275 -23.39 9.69 5.57
CA TRP A 275 -24.10 8.64 6.30
C TRP A 275 -24.10 7.32 5.55
N GLY A 276 -23.96 6.21 6.28
CA GLY A 276 -23.81 4.88 5.67
C GLY A 276 -25.11 4.15 5.31
N HIS A 277 -26.23 4.52 5.93
CA HIS A 277 -27.51 3.80 5.77
C HIS A 277 -28.71 4.75 5.71
N PRO A 278 -29.73 4.54 4.84
CA PRO A 278 -30.86 5.46 4.68
C PRO A 278 -31.65 5.79 5.96
N LYS A 279 -31.79 4.83 6.87
CA LYS A 279 -32.42 5.08 8.19
C LYS A 279 -31.54 5.98 9.07
N VAL A 280 -30.23 5.72 9.07
CA VAL A 280 -29.26 6.55 9.81
C VAL A 280 -29.15 7.94 9.20
N VAL A 281 -29.28 8.06 7.87
CA VAL A 281 -29.40 9.36 7.18
C VAL A 281 -30.55 10.15 7.79
N LEU A 282 -31.77 9.59 7.84
CA LEU A 282 -32.94 10.32 8.34
C LEU A 282 -32.79 10.74 9.82
N ASP A 283 -32.37 9.80 10.67
CA ASP A 283 -32.28 9.97 12.12
C ASP A 283 -31.11 10.89 12.50
N GLY A 284 -29.94 10.61 11.91
CA GLY A 284 -28.70 11.36 12.09
C GLY A 284 -28.77 12.76 11.50
N ASP A 285 -29.41 12.93 10.33
CA ASP A 285 -29.63 14.26 9.74
C ASP A 285 -30.49 15.15 10.63
N HIS A 286 -31.45 14.59 11.35
CA HIS A 286 -32.27 15.37 12.27
C HIS A 286 -31.40 15.93 13.40
N LEU A 287 -30.70 15.05 14.13
CA LEU A 287 -29.82 15.44 15.24
C LEU A 287 -28.72 16.40 14.77
N ALA A 288 -28.10 16.12 13.63
CA ALA A 288 -27.01 16.94 13.10
C ALA A 288 -27.50 18.33 12.66
N ARG A 289 -28.70 18.44 12.08
CA ARG A 289 -29.28 19.76 11.70
C ARG A 289 -29.72 20.57 12.92
N VAL A 290 -30.23 19.93 13.97
CA VAL A 290 -30.54 20.62 15.23
C VAL A 290 -29.27 21.12 15.90
N ALA A 291 -28.25 20.25 16.04
CA ALA A 291 -26.95 20.61 16.58
C ALA A 291 -26.28 21.74 15.77
N SER A 292 -26.32 21.69 14.43
CA SER A 292 -25.80 22.76 13.56
C SER A 292 -26.49 24.09 13.81
N LYS A 293 -27.83 24.11 13.96
CA LYS A 293 -28.58 25.35 14.27
C LYS A 293 -28.24 25.91 15.65
N SER A 294 -28.13 25.06 16.67
CA SER A 294 -27.73 25.46 18.03
C SER A 294 -26.30 26.00 18.05
N PHE A 295 -25.40 25.31 17.33
CA PHE A 295 -24.02 25.69 17.14
C PHE A 295 -23.86 27.06 16.44
N ASP A 296 -24.57 27.30 15.34
CA ASP A 296 -24.52 28.58 14.60
C ASP A 296 -25.07 29.76 15.43
N ARG A 297 -25.98 29.51 16.39
CA ARG A 297 -26.44 30.52 17.36
C ARG A 297 -25.38 30.84 18.41
N ALA A 298 -24.69 29.82 18.92
CA ALA A 298 -23.65 29.99 19.95
C ALA A 298 -22.36 30.59 19.38
N VAL A 299 -22.03 30.32 18.11
CA VAL A 299 -20.80 30.77 17.44
C VAL A 299 -21.13 31.35 16.06
N PRO A 300 -21.41 32.66 15.94
CA PRO A 300 -21.86 33.27 14.68
C PRO A 300 -20.82 33.23 13.56
N ARG A 301 -21.29 33.04 12.30
CA ARG A 301 -20.46 32.92 11.08
C ARG A 301 -19.57 34.13 10.76
N ARG A 302 -19.84 35.32 11.30
CA ARG A 302 -19.01 36.54 11.12
C ARG A 302 -18.84 37.31 12.43
N GLN A 303 -17.60 37.46 12.89
CA GLN A 303 -17.23 38.29 14.05
C GLN A 303 -15.84 38.93 13.92
N PRO A 304 -15.60 40.09 14.59
CA PRO A 304 -14.48 40.99 14.32
C PRO A 304 -13.11 40.42 14.74
N PRO A 305 -12.00 40.99 14.24
CA PRO A 305 -10.66 40.49 14.52
C PRO A 305 -10.30 40.59 16.00
N LEU A 306 -9.64 39.53 16.50
CA LEU A 306 -9.08 39.45 17.84
C LEU A 306 -7.93 40.47 17.98
N GLY A 307 -8.23 41.70 18.41
CA GLY A 307 -7.26 42.77 18.66
C GLY A 307 -7.00 42.96 20.16
N GLY A 308 -5.72 42.93 20.54
CA GLY A 308 -5.24 42.72 21.91
C GLY A 308 -5.29 43.89 22.89
N ARG A 309 -4.93 43.56 24.14
CA ARG A 309 -4.35 44.41 25.20
C ARG A 309 -3.94 43.53 26.39
N GLY A 310 -2.79 43.83 27.01
CA GLY A 310 -2.37 43.25 28.29
C GLY A 310 -0.85 43.32 28.49
N ALA A 311 -0.41 44.19 29.40
CA ALA A 311 0.98 44.53 29.76
C ALA A 311 1.74 43.36 30.44
N PRO A 312 3.10 43.43 30.55
CA PRO A 312 3.92 42.29 30.91
C PRO A 312 4.03 42.10 32.43
N GLN A 313 4.11 40.85 32.88
CA GLN A 313 4.46 40.49 34.26
C GLN A 313 5.70 39.59 34.28
N GLU A 314 6.49 39.75 35.34
CA GLU A 314 7.92 39.50 35.40
C GLU A 314 8.36 38.03 35.45
N ARG A 315 9.59 37.85 34.93
CA ARG A 315 10.58 36.76 35.02
C ARG A 315 10.42 35.75 36.16
N ARG A 316 10.83 34.50 35.85
CA ARG A 316 11.83 33.76 36.65
C ARG A 316 12.65 32.80 35.78
N THR A 317 13.95 33.06 35.71
CA THR A 317 14.96 32.23 35.07
C THR A 317 15.35 31.08 36.01
N MET A 318 15.34 29.83 35.54
CA MET A 318 16.14 28.75 36.14
C MET A 318 17.30 28.42 35.20
N VAL A 319 18.50 28.65 35.69
CA VAL A 319 19.77 28.24 35.09
C VAL A 319 19.99 26.79 35.48
N VAL A 320 20.05 25.89 34.50
CA VAL A 320 20.62 24.55 34.69
C VAL A 320 21.98 24.54 34.01
N THR A 321 23.02 24.45 34.83
CA THR A 321 24.39 24.22 34.44
C THR A 321 24.59 22.73 34.26
N THR A 322 25.00 22.30 33.06
CA THR A 322 25.60 20.97 32.88
C THR A 322 26.95 21.13 32.19
N THR A 323 27.88 20.37 32.74
CA THR A 323 29.33 20.44 32.67
C THR A 323 29.90 19.99 31.33
N ASN A 324 30.97 20.66 30.92
CA ASN A 324 31.85 20.33 29.80
C ASN A 324 32.34 18.88 29.84
N THR A 325 32.13 18.16 28.74
CA THR A 325 33.00 17.06 28.31
C THR A 325 33.58 17.42 26.94
N THR A 326 34.91 17.45 26.88
CA THR A 326 35.73 17.70 25.68
C THR A 326 35.42 16.71 24.54
N PRO A 327 35.23 17.17 23.29
CA PRO A 327 35.10 16.28 22.15
C PRO A 327 36.48 15.82 21.66
N HIS A 328 36.60 14.52 21.40
CA HIS A 328 37.68 13.93 20.61
C HIS A 328 37.68 14.56 19.20
N ALA A 329 38.87 14.89 18.70
CA ALA A 329 39.07 15.47 17.37
C ALA A 329 38.57 14.52 16.27
N ALA A 330 37.45 14.88 15.62
CA ALA A 330 37.05 14.30 14.35
C ALA A 330 37.90 14.90 13.22
N GLN A 331 38.38 14.05 12.31
CA GLN A 331 38.94 14.49 11.03
C GLN A 331 37.91 15.35 10.28
N PRO A 332 38.34 16.33 9.47
CA PRO A 332 37.41 17.20 8.76
C PRO A 332 36.67 16.38 7.70
N ALA A 333 35.38 16.11 7.94
CA ALA A 333 34.45 15.72 6.89
C ALA A 333 34.31 16.92 5.94
N GLY A 334 34.55 16.72 4.64
CA GLY A 334 34.27 17.74 3.63
C GLY A 334 32.81 18.17 3.68
N GLU A 335 32.51 19.42 3.30
CA GLU A 335 31.13 19.89 3.12
C GLU A 335 30.37 18.92 2.20
N ALA A 336 29.15 18.55 2.60
CA ALA A 336 28.26 17.77 1.74
C ALA A 336 27.90 18.61 0.51
N VAL A 337 28.45 18.25 -0.66
CA VAL A 337 28.15 18.94 -1.92
C VAL A 337 26.91 18.29 -2.53
N LEU A 338 25.81 19.05 -2.61
CA LEU A 338 24.63 18.65 -3.38
C LEU A 338 25.03 18.46 -4.85
N ASP A 339 24.59 17.36 -5.45
CA ASP A 339 24.86 17.01 -6.84
C ASP A 339 23.63 17.32 -7.71
N ARG A 340 23.79 17.37 -9.04
CA ARG A 340 22.70 17.66 -9.97
C ARG A 340 22.78 16.80 -11.21
N ILE A 341 21.63 16.35 -11.69
CA ILE A 341 21.53 15.68 -13.00
C ILE A 341 21.78 16.73 -14.09
N ALA A 342 22.81 16.50 -14.91
CA ALA A 342 23.22 17.41 -15.98
C ALA A 342 22.76 16.93 -17.36
N TRP A 343 22.69 15.62 -17.55
CA TRP A 343 22.38 15.01 -18.84
C TRP A 343 21.71 13.64 -18.69
N LEU A 344 20.82 13.35 -19.65
CA LEU A 344 20.07 12.10 -19.76
C LEU A 344 20.11 11.60 -21.21
N ARG A 345 20.21 10.29 -21.41
CA ARG A 345 19.89 9.64 -22.70
C ARG A 345 18.89 8.53 -22.52
N LEU A 346 17.87 8.56 -23.37
CA LEU A 346 16.88 7.50 -23.53
C LEU A 346 17.22 6.70 -24.78
N SER A 347 17.05 5.38 -24.74
CA SER A 347 17.20 4.51 -25.91
C SER A 347 16.10 3.45 -25.93
N SER A 348 15.32 3.42 -27.02
CA SER A 348 14.43 2.30 -27.34
C SER A 348 15.25 1.25 -28.08
N VAL A 349 15.41 0.07 -27.50
CA VAL A 349 16.20 -1.04 -28.04
C VAL A 349 15.27 -2.22 -28.31
N THR A 350 15.32 -2.79 -29.52
CA THR A 350 14.53 -3.99 -29.86
C THR A 350 15.45 -5.20 -29.85
N LEU A 351 15.31 -6.05 -28.83
CA LEU A 351 16.05 -7.29 -28.72
C LEU A 351 15.35 -8.38 -29.57
N PRO A 352 15.99 -8.92 -30.62
CA PRO A 352 15.46 -10.04 -31.37
C PRO A 352 15.63 -11.35 -30.59
N LEU A 353 14.60 -12.20 -30.62
CA LEU A 353 14.67 -13.56 -30.07
C LEU A 353 15.02 -14.54 -31.18
N ALA A 354 16.09 -15.32 -30.98
CA ALA A 354 16.56 -16.28 -31.97
C ALA A 354 15.50 -17.36 -32.31
N THR A 355 14.67 -17.73 -31.33
CA THR A 355 13.54 -18.63 -31.50
C THR A 355 12.25 -17.93 -31.08
N PRO A 356 11.18 -17.94 -31.91
CA PRO A 356 9.89 -17.41 -31.51
C PRO A 356 9.33 -18.15 -30.28
N ILE A 357 8.96 -17.40 -29.25
CA ILE A 357 8.53 -17.96 -27.97
C ILE A 357 7.00 -18.12 -27.94
N SER A 358 6.54 -19.32 -27.58
CA SER A 358 5.12 -19.67 -27.45
C SER A 358 4.81 -20.36 -26.13
N ASP A 359 4.23 -19.61 -25.20
CA ASP A 359 3.66 -20.15 -23.97
C ASP A 359 2.17 -20.48 -24.15
N ALA A 360 1.49 -20.81 -23.05
CA ALA A 360 0.10 -21.22 -23.07
C ALA A 360 -0.85 -20.19 -23.69
N LYS A 361 -0.52 -18.88 -23.60
CA LYS A 361 -1.33 -17.80 -24.21
C LYS A 361 -1.33 -17.87 -25.74
N VAL A 362 -0.29 -18.46 -26.35
CA VAL A 362 -0.24 -18.68 -27.81
C VAL A 362 -1.06 -19.92 -28.19
N PHE A 363 -0.93 -21.01 -27.43
CA PHE A 363 -1.64 -22.27 -27.70
C PHE A 363 -3.16 -22.19 -27.51
N THR A 364 -3.63 -21.31 -26.62
CA THR A 364 -5.05 -21.02 -26.45
C THR A 364 -5.57 -19.96 -27.44
N GLY A 365 -4.73 -19.47 -28.35
CA GLY A 365 -5.10 -18.51 -29.38
C GLY A 365 -5.26 -17.06 -28.90
N ARG A 366 -4.87 -16.73 -27.66
CA ARG A 366 -4.96 -15.36 -27.13
C ARG A 366 -3.87 -14.44 -27.68
N GLN A 367 -2.71 -14.99 -28.08
CA GLN A 367 -1.56 -14.21 -28.53
C GLN A 367 -0.83 -14.87 -29.70
N LYS A 368 -0.04 -14.07 -30.43
CA LYS A 368 0.93 -14.57 -31.41
C LYS A 368 2.26 -14.94 -30.74
N PRO A 369 3.08 -15.82 -31.36
CA PRO A 369 4.45 -16.07 -30.92
C PRO A 369 5.24 -14.76 -30.79
N MET A 370 6.04 -14.65 -29.73
CA MET A 370 6.86 -13.46 -29.47
C MET A 370 8.23 -13.64 -30.13
N THR A 371 8.61 -12.69 -30.99
CA THR A 371 9.88 -12.73 -31.75
C THR A 371 10.89 -11.70 -31.28
N GLU A 372 10.49 -10.79 -30.40
CA GLU A 372 11.32 -9.68 -29.93
C GLU A 372 10.80 -9.16 -28.58
N VAL A 373 11.68 -8.44 -27.87
CA VAL A 373 11.37 -7.72 -26.63
C VAL A 373 11.85 -6.28 -26.79
N ALA A 374 10.99 -5.31 -26.50
CA ALA A 374 11.36 -3.90 -26.51
C ALA A 374 11.89 -3.48 -25.14
N PHE A 375 13.04 -2.81 -25.10
CA PHE A 375 13.65 -2.24 -23.91
C PHE A 375 13.68 -0.72 -24.01
N LEU A 376 13.45 -0.06 -22.87
CA LEU A 376 13.69 1.36 -22.68
C LEU A 376 14.88 1.49 -21.73
N PHE A 377 16.02 1.95 -22.24
CA PHE A 377 17.19 2.28 -21.43
C PHE A 377 17.20 3.77 -21.09
N VAL A 378 17.69 4.07 -19.89
CA VAL A 378 17.99 5.41 -19.40
C VAL A 378 19.42 5.44 -18.87
N GLU A 379 20.21 6.38 -19.38
CA GLU A 379 21.53 6.72 -18.88
C GLU A 379 21.48 8.13 -18.28
N ILE A 380 22.01 8.32 -17.07
CA ILE A 380 22.03 9.57 -16.33
C ILE A 380 23.48 9.97 -16.07
N VAL A 381 23.83 11.23 -16.31
CA VAL A 381 25.13 11.80 -15.91
C VAL A 381 24.89 13.07 -15.09
N THR A 382 25.63 13.19 -13.99
CA THR A 382 25.55 14.32 -13.05
C THR A 382 26.66 15.34 -13.29
N GLU A 383 26.52 16.56 -12.76
CA GLU A 383 27.55 17.61 -12.82
C GLU A 383 28.88 17.15 -12.21
N GLN A 384 28.86 16.22 -11.25
CA GLN A 384 30.05 15.62 -10.66
C GLN A 384 30.65 14.45 -11.47
N GLY A 385 30.07 14.13 -12.63
CA GLY A 385 30.53 13.05 -13.51
C GLY A 385 30.14 11.64 -13.03
N LEU A 386 29.23 11.51 -12.06
CA LEU A 386 28.66 10.21 -11.69
C LEU A 386 27.62 9.79 -12.73
N GLU A 387 27.66 8.49 -13.06
CA GLU A 387 26.82 7.89 -14.09
C GLU A 387 25.90 6.81 -13.50
N GLY A 388 24.68 6.73 -14.03
CA GLY A 388 23.70 5.70 -13.70
C GLY A 388 23.07 5.10 -14.95
N ILE A 389 22.77 3.80 -14.93
CA ILE A 389 22.02 3.11 -15.97
C ILE A 389 20.83 2.37 -15.38
N GLY A 390 19.69 2.46 -16.06
CA GLY A 390 18.49 1.70 -15.74
C GLY A 390 17.71 1.34 -16.98
N PHE A 391 16.79 0.39 -16.82
CA PHE A 391 15.94 -0.03 -17.92
C PHE A 391 14.55 -0.47 -17.47
N SER A 392 13.63 -0.37 -18.41
CA SER A 392 12.33 -1.04 -18.40
C SER A 392 12.16 -1.82 -19.70
N TYR A 393 11.07 -2.58 -19.80
CA TYR A 393 10.82 -3.38 -21.00
C TYR A 393 9.33 -3.60 -21.26
N SER A 394 9.03 -4.07 -22.47
CA SER A 394 7.72 -4.53 -22.90
C SER A 394 7.87 -5.81 -23.71
N LYS A 395 7.22 -6.88 -23.24
CA LYS A 395 6.96 -8.08 -24.04
C LYS A 395 5.69 -7.82 -24.86
N ARG A 396 5.80 -7.82 -26.20
CA ARG A 396 4.76 -7.36 -27.14
C ARG A 396 4.53 -5.84 -27.08
N ALA A 397 3.32 -5.39 -27.42
CA ALA A 397 2.98 -3.98 -27.55
C ALA A 397 3.11 -3.23 -26.21
N GLY A 398 3.86 -2.13 -26.22
CA GLY A 398 4.08 -1.26 -25.07
C GLY A 398 5.34 -0.42 -25.20
N GLY A 399 6.42 -0.97 -25.78
CA GLY A 399 7.72 -0.31 -25.95
C GLY A 399 7.66 1.10 -26.55
N PRO A 400 6.99 1.31 -27.70
CA PRO A 400 6.86 2.65 -28.29
C PRO A 400 6.16 3.67 -27.37
N GLY A 401 5.15 3.24 -26.61
CA GLY A 401 4.47 4.12 -25.66
C GLY A 401 5.32 4.41 -24.43
N GLN A 402 6.05 3.43 -23.89
CA GLN A 402 7.01 3.64 -22.80
C GLN A 402 8.07 4.68 -23.21
N PHE A 403 8.67 4.54 -24.39
CA PHE A 403 9.66 5.49 -24.90
C PHE A 403 9.07 6.88 -25.14
N ALA A 404 7.87 6.96 -25.74
CA ALA A 404 7.21 8.24 -25.98
C ALA A 404 6.92 9.00 -24.67
N HIS A 405 6.41 8.31 -23.65
CA HIS A 405 6.15 8.93 -22.35
C HIS A 405 7.44 9.31 -21.62
N ALA A 406 8.46 8.43 -21.62
CA ALA A 406 9.77 8.74 -21.04
C ALA A 406 10.39 10.00 -21.67
N LYS A 407 10.30 10.11 -23.00
CA LYS A 407 10.76 11.29 -23.74
C LYS A 407 10.04 12.57 -23.32
N GLU A 408 8.73 12.50 -23.10
CA GLU A 408 7.93 13.67 -22.71
C GLU A 408 8.27 14.19 -21.31
N ILE A 409 8.65 13.30 -20.38
CA ILE A 409 8.90 13.66 -18.98
C ILE A 409 10.39 13.80 -18.62
N ALA A 410 11.31 13.52 -19.55
CA ALA A 410 12.75 13.48 -19.26
C ALA A 410 13.32 14.83 -18.77
N ASP A 411 12.86 15.94 -19.33
CA ASP A 411 13.29 17.30 -18.97
C ASP A 411 13.08 17.62 -17.49
N GLU A 412 12.11 16.96 -16.85
CA GLU A 412 11.81 17.14 -15.44
C GLU A 412 12.94 16.71 -14.50
N LEU A 413 13.93 15.93 -14.97
CA LEU A 413 15.05 15.49 -14.14
C LEU A 413 16.26 16.43 -14.19
N ILE A 414 16.37 17.32 -15.18
CA ILE A 414 17.55 18.19 -15.29
C ILE A 414 17.63 19.17 -14.12
N GLY A 415 18.83 19.29 -13.54
CA GLY A 415 19.13 20.17 -12.41
C GLY A 415 18.68 19.67 -11.05
N GLU A 416 17.97 18.53 -11.01
CA GLU A 416 17.50 17.89 -9.78
C GLU A 416 18.61 17.12 -9.05
N ASP A 417 18.51 17.00 -7.73
CA ASP A 417 19.43 16.16 -6.95
C ASP A 417 19.10 14.68 -7.18
N PRO A 418 20.03 13.88 -7.77
CA PRO A 418 19.79 12.47 -8.09
C PRO A 418 19.58 11.59 -6.83
N SER A 419 19.91 12.11 -5.65
CA SER A 419 19.77 11.37 -4.39
C SER A 419 18.32 11.29 -3.90
N ASP A 420 17.46 12.19 -4.34
CA ASP A 420 16.06 12.29 -3.88
C ASP A 420 15.11 11.35 -4.66
N ILE A 421 15.51 10.09 -4.86
CA ILE A 421 14.85 9.15 -5.78
C ILE A 421 13.33 9.09 -5.58
N GLY A 422 12.85 8.95 -4.35
CA GLY A 422 11.40 8.91 -4.07
C GLY A 422 10.67 10.22 -4.40
N ARG A 423 11.33 11.38 -4.25
CA ARG A 423 10.80 12.69 -4.67
C ARG A 423 10.75 12.77 -6.19
N LEU A 424 11.81 12.34 -6.88
CA LEU A 424 11.89 12.35 -8.34
C LEU A 424 10.87 11.41 -8.99
N TRP A 425 10.69 10.21 -8.43
CA TRP A 425 9.61 9.31 -8.82
C TRP A 425 8.24 9.99 -8.70
N THR A 426 8.01 10.67 -7.58
CA THR A 426 6.77 11.42 -7.34
C THR A 426 6.61 12.58 -8.33
N LYS A 427 7.68 13.33 -8.61
CA LYS A 427 7.71 14.43 -9.58
C LYS A 427 7.31 13.94 -10.98
N LEU A 428 7.93 12.86 -11.45
CA LEU A 428 7.66 12.28 -12.77
C LEU A 428 6.21 11.76 -12.88
N VAL A 429 5.69 11.13 -11.82
CA VAL A 429 4.27 10.76 -11.78
C VAL A 429 3.35 11.97 -11.85
N TRP A 430 3.69 13.08 -11.21
CA TRP A 430 2.89 14.30 -11.28
C TRP A 430 2.96 15.00 -12.64
N ALA A 431 4.11 14.96 -13.31
CA ALA A 431 4.25 15.45 -14.68
C ALA A 431 3.28 14.73 -15.63
N GLY A 432 3.07 13.42 -15.42
CA GLY A 432 2.11 12.59 -16.14
C GLY A 432 0.81 12.30 -15.38
N ALA A 433 0.35 13.14 -14.45
CA ALA A 433 -0.71 12.75 -13.50
C ALA A 433 -1.99 12.19 -14.15
N SER A 434 -2.36 12.68 -15.34
CA SER A 434 -3.55 12.23 -16.08
C SER A 434 -3.45 10.81 -16.65
N VAL A 435 -2.25 10.24 -16.75
CA VAL A 435 -2.03 8.85 -17.20
C VAL A 435 -1.91 7.85 -16.06
N GLY A 436 -2.18 8.29 -14.82
CA GLY A 436 -2.32 7.42 -13.66
C GLY A 436 -1.01 7.05 -12.97
N ARG A 437 -1.07 6.00 -12.13
CA ARG A 437 0.02 5.56 -11.24
C ARG A 437 0.32 4.06 -11.36
N SER A 438 -0.04 3.48 -12.49
CA SER A 438 0.24 2.09 -12.84
C SER A 438 0.41 1.95 -14.35
N GLY A 439 0.87 0.78 -14.79
CA GLY A 439 0.96 0.45 -16.21
C GLY A 439 2.05 1.24 -16.94
N LEU A 440 1.80 1.53 -18.22
CA LEU A 440 2.80 2.03 -19.16
C LEU A 440 3.52 3.31 -18.68
N ALA A 441 2.80 4.22 -18.02
CA ALA A 441 3.37 5.47 -17.52
C ALA A 441 4.44 5.22 -16.45
N THR A 442 4.10 4.45 -15.41
CA THR A 442 5.05 4.10 -14.35
C THR A 442 6.15 3.15 -14.82
N GLN A 443 5.87 2.30 -15.82
CA GLN A 443 6.89 1.48 -16.47
C GLN A 443 7.95 2.31 -17.19
N ALA A 444 7.59 3.43 -17.80
CA ALA A 444 8.55 4.38 -18.34
C ALA A 444 9.39 5.02 -17.23
N ILE A 445 8.75 5.41 -16.12
CA ILE A 445 9.41 5.95 -14.91
C ILE A 445 10.39 4.95 -14.30
N ALA A 446 10.09 3.65 -14.37
CA ALA A 446 10.94 2.59 -13.82
C ALA A 446 12.38 2.65 -14.35
N ALA A 447 12.58 2.99 -15.64
CA ALA A 447 13.92 3.08 -16.22
C ALA A 447 14.76 4.21 -15.59
N PHE A 448 14.14 5.37 -15.33
CA PHE A 448 14.79 6.47 -14.59
C PHE A 448 15.07 6.09 -13.13
N ASP A 449 14.08 5.50 -12.46
CA ASP A 449 14.20 5.08 -11.05
C ASP A 449 15.35 4.10 -10.84
N VAL A 450 15.46 3.10 -11.72
CA VAL A 450 16.55 2.12 -11.69
C VAL A 450 17.91 2.80 -11.92
N ALA A 451 18.00 3.73 -12.87
CA ALA A 451 19.23 4.45 -13.16
C ALA A 451 19.71 5.31 -11.97
N LEU A 452 18.78 5.93 -11.23
CA LEU A 452 19.09 6.70 -10.04
C LEU A 452 19.57 5.82 -8.89
N TRP A 453 19.00 4.62 -8.72
CA TRP A 453 19.45 3.65 -7.73
C TRP A 453 20.84 3.07 -8.07
N ASP A 454 21.09 2.77 -9.34
CA ASP A 454 22.41 2.39 -9.85
C ASP A 454 23.45 3.48 -9.56
N LEU A 455 23.12 4.75 -9.88
CA LEU A 455 23.98 5.90 -9.60
C LEU A 455 24.26 6.05 -8.10
N LYS A 456 23.25 5.93 -7.24
CA LYS A 456 23.40 6.04 -5.78
C LYS A 456 24.31 4.93 -5.22
N ALA A 457 24.19 3.72 -5.73
CA ALA A 457 25.05 2.59 -5.35
C ALA A 457 26.50 2.79 -5.83
N LYS A 458 26.69 3.29 -7.06
CA LYS A 458 28.00 3.68 -7.60
C LYS A 458 28.64 4.83 -6.80
N ARG A 459 27.86 5.84 -6.39
CA ARG A 459 28.31 6.93 -5.51
C ARG A 459 28.87 6.40 -4.18
N ALA A 460 28.27 5.34 -3.65
CA ALA A 460 28.74 4.68 -2.43
C ALA A 460 29.88 3.66 -2.68
N GLY A 461 30.24 3.37 -3.94
CA GLY A 461 31.20 2.34 -4.28
C GLY A 461 30.72 0.91 -3.95
N LEU A 462 29.40 0.68 -3.89
CA LEU A 462 28.81 -0.59 -3.48
C LEU A 462 27.98 -1.22 -4.61
N PRO A 463 27.92 -2.56 -4.71
CA PRO A 463 26.85 -3.23 -5.44
C PRO A 463 25.48 -2.82 -4.88
N LEU A 464 24.45 -2.73 -5.72
CA LEU A 464 23.11 -2.30 -5.32
C LEU A 464 22.59 -3.11 -4.12
N ALA A 465 22.78 -4.44 -4.14
CA ALA A 465 22.41 -5.31 -3.02
C ALA A 465 23.05 -4.89 -1.68
N LYS A 466 24.31 -4.44 -1.70
CA LYS A 466 25.03 -4.01 -0.50
C LYS A 466 24.64 -2.61 -0.06
N LEU A 467 24.27 -1.72 -0.99
CA LEU A 467 23.63 -0.45 -0.65
C LEU A 467 22.29 -0.68 0.09
N LEU A 468 21.49 -1.65 -0.38
CA LEU A 468 20.18 -1.97 0.19
C LEU A 468 20.27 -2.74 1.53
N GLY A 469 21.35 -3.50 1.73
CA GLY A 469 21.54 -4.34 2.92
C GLY A 469 21.21 -5.82 2.64
N ALA A 470 22.07 -6.48 1.87
CA ALA A 470 21.86 -7.88 1.49
C ALA A 470 21.84 -8.84 2.70
N HIS A 471 20.90 -9.77 2.70
CA HIS A 471 20.83 -10.91 3.64
C HIS A 471 21.67 -12.10 3.17
N ARG A 472 22.08 -12.13 1.90
CA ARG A 472 22.84 -13.22 1.28
C ARG A 472 23.73 -12.71 0.15
N ASP A 473 24.77 -13.48 -0.18
CA ASP A 473 25.72 -13.18 -1.27
C ASP A 473 25.37 -13.89 -2.60
N SER A 474 24.40 -14.80 -2.58
CA SER A 474 23.85 -15.47 -3.76
C SER A 474 22.39 -15.85 -3.51
N VAL A 475 21.61 -16.05 -4.58
CA VAL A 475 20.18 -16.37 -4.52
C VAL A 475 19.90 -17.66 -5.30
N ARG A 476 18.95 -18.49 -4.83
CA ARG A 476 18.52 -19.69 -5.58
C ARG A 476 18.04 -19.28 -6.97
N CYS A 477 18.43 -20.05 -7.99
CA CYS A 477 18.00 -19.75 -9.36
C CYS A 477 17.39 -20.97 -10.05
N TYR A 478 16.44 -20.70 -10.93
CA TYR A 478 15.80 -21.71 -11.77
C TYR A 478 15.72 -21.22 -13.21
N ASN A 479 15.61 -22.14 -14.18
CA ASN A 479 15.53 -21.80 -15.60
C ASN A 479 14.13 -22.07 -16.16
N THR A 480 13.66 -21.17 -17.04
CA THR A 480 12.38 -21.26 -17.77
C THR A 480 12.59 -21.41 -19.28
N SER A 481 13.72 -20.92 -19.85
CA SER A 481 13.97 -20.86 -21.29
C SER A 481 13.86 -22.22 -22.01
N GLY A 482 14.17 -23.31 -21.31
CA GLY A 482 14.17 -24.67 -21.87
C GLY A 482 12.82 -25.39 -21.89
N GLY A 483 11.81 -24.85 -21.21
CA GLY A 483 10.58 -25.57 -20.83
C GLY A 483 9.29 -25.11 -21.50
N PHE A 484 9.35 -24.40 -22.63
CA PHE A 484 8.15 -23.88 -23.32
C PHE A 484 7.25 -24.99 -23.93
N LEU A 485 5.95 -24.68 -24.09
CA LEU A 485 4.96 -25.62 -24.62
C LEU A 485 5.18 -26.03 -26.08
N HIS A 486 5.81 -25.17 -26.89
CA HIS A 486 6.15 -25.52 -28.27
C HIS A 486 7.37 -26.45 -28.38
N THR A 487 8.15 -26.59 -27.32
CA THR A 487 9.35 -27.42 -27.31
C THR A 487 8.95 -28.89 -27.12
N PRO A 488 9.33 -29.81 -28.03
CA PRO A 488 9.07 -31.23 -27.87
C PRO A 488 9.64 -31.76 -26.55
N THR A 489 8.97 -32.72 -25.92
CA THR A 489 9.33 -33.20 -24.58
C THR A 489 10.77 -33.69 -24.50
N GLU A 490 11.26 -34.44 -25.50
CA GLU A 490 12.65 -34.92 -25.56
C GLU A 490 13.65 -33.76 -25.47
N GLN A 491 13.41 -32.67 -26.22
CA GLN A 491 14.25 -31.49 -26.18
C GLN A 491 14.14 -30.74 -24.83
N VAL A 492 13.00 -30.77 -24.16
CA VAL A 492 12.86 -30.23 -22.79
C VAL A 492 13.74 -31.00 -21.81
N LEU A 493 13.83 -32.33 -21.94
CA LEU A 493 14.71 -33.16 -21.09
C LEU A 493 16.19 -32.82 -21.32
N ASP A 494 16.61 -32.69 -22.58
CA ASP A 494 17.97 -32.28 -22.93
C ASP A 494 18.31 -30.89 -22.38
N ASN A 495 17.38 -29.93 -22.53
CA ASN A 495 17.53 -28.57 -22.00
C ASN A 495 17.62 -28.55 -20.46
N ALA A 496 16.84 -29.39 -19.78
CA ALA A 496 16.88 -29.52 -18.32
C ALA A 496 18.24 -30.06 -17.86
N THR A 497 18.74 -31.13 -18.51
CA THR A 497 20.09 -31.66 -18.26
C THR A 497 21.17 -30.59 -18.44
N ALA A 498 21.11 -29.86 -19.56
CA ALA A 498 22.08 -28.81 -19.86
C ALA A 498 22.05 -27.68 -18.83
N SER A 499 20.85 -27.26 -18.41
CA SER A 499 20.67 -26.21 -17.40
C SER A 499 21.22 -26.64 -16.03
N LEU A 500 20.89 -27.84 -15.57
CA LEU A 500 21.41 -28.34 -14.29
C LEU A 500 22.93 -28.51 -14.34
N SER A 501 23.47 -28.99 -15.47
CA SER A 501 24.92 -29.13 -15.68
C SER A 501 25.64 -27.79 -15.72
N SER A 502 24.96 -26.69 -16.10
CA SER A 502 25.51 -25.33 -16.04
C SER A 502 25.36 -24.67 -14.66
N GLY A 503 24.85 -25.40 -13.66
CA GLY A 503 24.77 -24.93 -12.27
C GLY A 503 23.42 -24.32 -11.87
N ILE A 504 22.38 -24.40 -12.71
CA ILE A 504 21.01 -23.99 -12.36
C ILE A 504 20.46 -24.87 -11.23
N GLY A 505 19.69 -24.26 -10.32
CA GLY A 505 19.19 -24.92 -9.11
C GLY A 505 17.76 -25.45 -9.19
N GLY A 506 17.06 -25.26 -10.30
CA GLY A 506 15.70 -25.74 -10.50
C GLY A 506 15.18 -25.51 -11.92
N ILE A 507 14.08 -26.16 -12.25
CA ILE A 507 13.47 -26.11 -13.58
C ILE A 507 12.04 -25.61 -13.46
N LYS A 508 11.60 -24.69 -14.34
CA LYS A 508 10.19 -24.32 -14.49
C LYS A 508 9.65 -24.80 -15.84
N LEU A 509 8.62 -25.63 -15.81
CA LEU A 509 7.96 -26.16 -16.99
C LEU A 509 6.69 -25.35 -17.32
N LYS A 510 6.52 -24.96 -18.60
CA LYS A 510 5.26 -24.35 -19.05
C LYS A 510 4.18 -25.41 -19.21
N VAL A 511 3.03 -25.18 -18.59
CA VAL A 511 1.79 -25.97 -18.68
C VAL A 511 0.65 -25.04 -19.11
N GLY A 512 -0.61 -25.46 -19.02
CA GLY A 512 -1.75 -24.65 -19.48
C GLY A 512 -2.21 -25.04 -20.89
N HIS A 513 -1.80 -26.20 -21.39
CA HIS A 513 -2.25 -26.72 -22.67
C HIS A 513 -3.76 -27.07 -22.62
N PRO A 514 -4.53 -26.91 -23.72
CA PRO A 514 -5.95 -27.25 -23.74
C PRO A 514 -6.29 -28.70 -23.36
N ASP A 515 -5.39 -29.65 -23.63
CA ASP A 515 -5.45 -31.01 -23.08
C ASP A 515 -4.49 -31.13 -21.88
N GLY A 516 -5.03 -31.07 -20.65
CA GLY A 516 -4.22 -31.17 -19.43
C GLY A 516 -3.50 -32.52 -19.25
N ARG A 517 -3.93 -33.59 -19.93
CA ARG A 517 -3.19 -34.88 -19.90
C ARG A 517 -1.83 -34.77 -20.58
N TYR A 518 -1.72 -33.88 -21.58
CA TYR A 518 -0.46 -33.60 -22.24
C TYR A 518 0.53 -32.94 -21.26
N ASP A 519 0.05 -31.97 -20.47
CA ASP A 519 0.87 -31.30 -19.45
C ASP A 519 1.32 -32.28 -18.36
N LEU A 520 0.41 -33.13 -17.86
CA LEU A 520 0.75 -34.14 -16.85
C LEU A 520 1.79 -35.14 -17.39
N ALA A 521 1.64 -35.63 -18.61
CA ALA A 521 2.61 -36.55 -19.21
C ALA A 521 4.00 -35.90 -19.37
N ARG A 522 4.05 -34.62 -19.75
CA ARG A 522 5.31 -33.85 -19.82
C ARG A 522 5.92 -33.65 -18.45
N LEU A 523 5.10 -33.31 -17.45
CA LEU A 523 5.55 -33.10 -16.08
C LEU A 523 6.12 -34.39 -15.50
N THR A 524 5.45 -35.53 -15.69
CA THR A 524 5.96 -36.86 -15.30
C THR A 524 7.31 -37.15 -15.94
N ALA A 525 7.43 -36.99 -17.26
CA ALA A 525 8.69 -37.24 -17.96
C ALA A 525 9.84 -36.36 -17.44
N VAL A 526 9.57 -35.07 -17.18
CA VAL A 526 10.58 -34.15 -16.63
C VAL A 526 10.97 -34.55 -15.21
N ARG A 527 10.01 -34.84 -14.33
CA ARG A 527 10.27 -35.27 -12.95
C ARG A 527 11.10 -36.56 -12.90
N GLU A 528 10.71 -37.59 -13.67
CA GLU A 528 11.43 -38.86 -13.74
C GLU A 528 12.87 -38.68 -14.25
N HIS A 529 13.08 -37.75 -15.18
CA HIS A 529 14.38 -37.49 -15.79
C HIS A 529 15.34 -36.73 -14.87
N ILE A 530 14.86 -35.70 -14.17
CA ILE A 530 15.71 -34.86 -13.29
C ILE A 530 15.85 -35.43 -11.87
N GLY A 531 14.98 -36.36 -11.47
CA GLY A 531 14.94 -36.95 -10.14
C GLY A 531 14.11 -36.14 -9.12
N ASP A 532 13.82 -36.76 -7.98
CA ASP A 532 12.91 -36.21 -6.97
C ASP A 532 13.49 -35.01 -6.20
N ASP A 533 14.82 -34.95 -6.06
CA ASP A 533 15.51 -33.92 -5.26
C ASP A 533 15.67 -32.58 -6.00
N VAL A 534 15.52 -32.56 -7.32
CA VAL A 534 15.67 -31.34 -8.11
C VAL A 534 14.40 -30.47 -7.97
N PRO A 535 14.52 -29.20 -7.55
CA PRO A 535 13.39 -28.28 -7.51
C PRO A 535 12.72 -28.12 -8.87
N LEU A 536 11.40 -28.33 -8.91
CA LEU A 536 10.58 -28.25 -10.12
C LEU A 536 9.38 -27.34 -9.87
N MET A 537 9.09 -26.47 -10.82
CA MET A 537 7.96 -25.55 -10.82
C MET A 537 7.15 -25.75 -12.09
N VAL A 538 5.88 -25.34 -12.08
CA VAL A 538 5.07 -25.22 -13.29
C VAL A 538 4.45 -23.84 -13.40
N ASP A 539 4.20 -23.40 -14.63
CA ASP A 539 3.54 -22.13 -14.91
C ASP A 539 2.48 -22.30 -16.00
N ALA A 540 1.22 -22.01 -15.66
CA ALA A 540 0.05 -22.15 -16.52
C ALA A 540 -0.32 -20.85 -17.28
N ASN A 541 0.36 -19.75 -16.98
CA ASN A 541 0.19 -18.44 -17.60
C ASN A 541 -1.27 -18.02 -17.80
N GLN A 542 -2.11 -18.17 -16.77
CA GLN A 542 -3.51 -17.74 -16.70
C GLN A 542 -4.49 -18.50 -17.60
N GLN A 543 -4.13 -19.70 -18.07
CA GLN A 543 -4.92 -20.41 -19.08
C GLN A 543 -5.98 -21.35 -18.55
N TRP A 544 -6.00 -21.66 -17.25
CA TRP A 544 -7.07 -22.46 -16.67
C TRP A 544 -8.21 -21.59 -16.15
N ASP A 545 -9.42 -22.15 -16.18
CA ASP A 545 -10.52 -21.68 -15.35
C ASP A 545 -10.41 -22.29 -13.93
N ARG A 546 -11.17 -21.77 -12.97
CA ARG A 546 -11.13 -22.25 -11.58
C ARG A 546 -11.32 -23.77 -11.44
N PRO A 547 -12.31 -24.40 -12.10
CA PRO A 547 -12.48 -25.86 -12.02
C PRO A 547 -11.29 -26.65 -12.58
N THR A 548 -10.68 -26.18 -13.68
CA THR A 548 -9.52 -26.84 -14.27
C THR A 548 -8.29 -26.66 -13.40
N ALA A 549 -8.03 -25.45 -12.89
CA ALA A 549 -6.93 -25.19 -11.98
C ALA A 549 -7.04 -26.06 -10.70
N GLN A 550 -8.24 -26.22 -10.14
CA GLN A 550 -8.43 -27.09 -8.99
C GLN A 550 -8.11 -28.56 -9.31
N ARG A 551 -8.56 -29.07 -10.47
CA ARG A 551 -8.29 -30.46 -10.88
C ARG A 551 -6.81 -30.69 -11.18
N MET A 552 -6.18 -29.78 -11.91
CA MET A 552 -4.77 -29.84 -12.27
C MET A 552 -3.90 -29.72 -11.02
N GLY A 553 -4.18 -28.76 -10.14
CA GLY A 553 -3.48 -28.61 -8.87
C GLY A 553 -3.52 -29.88 -8.02
N ARG A 554 -4.70 -30.51 -7.88
CA ARG A 554 -4.82 -31.80 -7.17
C ARG A 554 -4.03 -32.93 -7.81
N ALA A 555 -4.02 -33.00 -9.13
CA ALA A 555 -3.22 -34.00 -9.85
C ALA A 555 -1.71 -33.72 -9.76
N MET A 556 -1.31 -32.47 -9.47
CA MET A 556 0.08 -32.06 -9.42
C MET A 556 0.73 -32.21 -8.03
N GLU A 557 -0.04 -32.46 -6.96
CA GLU A 557 0.47 -32.62 -5.58
C GLU A 557 1.51 -33.74 -5.46
N GLU A 558 1.39 -34.81 -6.24
CA GLU A 558 2.32 -35.95 -6.19
C GLU A 558 3.74 -35.62 -6.68
N PHE A 559 3.93 -34.50 -7.39
CA PHE A 559 5.22 -34.15 -8.00
C PHE A 559 6.14 -33.33 -7.09
N GLY A 560 5.69 -32.95 -5.88
CA GLY A 560 6.49 -32.17 -4.94
C GLY A 560 7.02 -30.86 -5.54
N LEU A 561 6.14 -30.12 -6.22
CA LEU A 561 6.52 -28.87 -6.89
C LEU A 561 6.85 -27.78 -5.87
N VAL A 562 7.78 -26.88 -6.23
CA VAL A 562 8.05 -25.69 -5.40
C VAL A 562 6.88 -24.71 -5.46
N TRP A 563 6.24 -24.56 -6.62
CA TRP A 563 4.98 -23.83 -6.78
C TRP A 563 4.25 -24.17 -8.09
N ILE A 564 2.98 -23.77 -8.15
CA ILE A 564 2.17 -23.64 -9.36
C ILE A 564 1.95 -22.14 -9.64
N GLU A 565 2.46 -21.68 -10.78
CA GLU A 565 2.47 -20.27 -11.17
C GLU A 565 1.34 -19.92 -12.14
N GLU A 566 0.75 -18.75 -11.92
CA GLU A 566 -0.36 -18.18 -12.67
C GLU A 566 -1.43 -19.24 -13.07
N PRO A 567 -1.97 -20.05 -12.13
CA PRO A 567 -3.00 -21.03 -12.48
C PRO A 567 -4.27 -20.41 -13.06
N LEU A 568 -4.55 -19.14 -12.74
CA LEU A 568 -5.76 -18.40 -13.12
C LEU A 568 -5.38 -17.02 -13.66
N ASP A 569 -6.38 -16.26 -14.14
CA ASP A 569 -6.23 -14.85 -14.47
C ASP A 569 -5.57 -14.06 -13.34
N ALA A 570 -4.60 -13.20 -13.68
CA ALA A 570 -3.79 -12.48 -12.70
C ALA A 570 -4.62 -11.60 -11.74
N TYR A 571 -5.84 -11.19 -12.13
CA TYR A 571 -6.73 -10.39 -11.30
C TYR A 571 -7.77 -11.22 -10.54
N ASP A 572 -7.78 -12.55 -10.70
CA ASP A 572 -8.65 -13.44 -9.94
C ASP A 572 -8.08 -13.78 -8.56
N ALA A 573 -7.86 -12.74 -7.73
CA ALA A 573 -7.29 -12.88 -6.39
C ALA A 573 -8.07 -13.90 -5.53
N LYS A 574 -9.41 -13.90 -5.63
CA LYS A 574 -10.26 -14.86 -4.90
C LYS A 574 -10.11 -16.29 -5.38
N GLY A 575 -9.94 -16.49 -6.69
CA GLY A 575 -9.69 -17.80 -7.26
C GLY A 575 -8.33 -18.35 -6.83
N HIS A 576 -7.29 -17.51 -6.89
CA HIS A 576 -5.96 -17.86 -6.43
C HIS A 576 -5.93 -18.18 -4.94
N ALA A 577 -6.58 -17.38 -4.10
CA ALA A 577 -6.71 -17.64 -2.66
C ALA A 577 -7.41 -18.97 -2.36
N ALA A 578 -8.46 -19.31 -3.13
CA ALA A 578 -9.14 -20.58 -2.98
C ALA A 578 -8.25 -21.78 -3.34
N LEU A 579 -7.34 -21.63 -4.32
CA LEU A 579 -6.37 -22.65 -4.67
C LEU A 579 -5.30 -22.79 -3.57
N ALA A 580 -4.70 -21.67 -3.15
CA ALA A 580 -3.67 -21.63 -2.10
C ALA A 580 -4.17 -22.24 -0.78
N ALA A 581 -5.42 -21.94 -0.38
CA ALA A 581 -6.02 -22.52 0.81
C ALA A 581 -6.38 -24.01 0.69
N SER A 582 -6.38 -24.57 -0.53
CA SER A 582 -6.83 -25.94 -0.78
C SER A 582 -5.70 -26.91 -1.08
N LEU A 583 -4.60 -26.45 -1.66
CA LEU A 583 -3.47 -27.25 -2.09
C LEU A 583 -2.34 -27.19 -1.05
N ASP A 584 -1.57 -28.25 -0.93
CA ASP A 584 -0.32 -28.22 -0.15
C ASP A 584 0.81 -27.56 -0.96
N THR A 585 0.77 -27.73 -2.29
CA THR A 585 1.68 -27.07 -3.23
C THR A 585 1.45 -25.55 -3.25
N PRO A 586 2.50 -24.72 -3.06
CA PRO A 586 2.39 -23.26 -3.07
C PRO A 586 1.83 -22.69 -4.38
N VAL A 587 1.03 -21.63 -4.28
CA VAL A 587 0.55 -20.84 -5.43
C VAL A 587 1.41 -19.59 -5.61
N ALA A 588 1.94 -19.43 -6.82
CA ALA A 588 2.73 -18.25 -7.20
C ALA A 588 1.97 -17.38 -8.22
N THR A 589 1.99 -16.06 -8.05
CA THR A 589 1.43 -15.12 -9.02
C THR A 589 1.96 -13.70 -8.77
N GLY A 590 1.74 -12.79 -9.73
CA GLY A 590 2.05 -11.37 -9.63
C GLY A 590 2.74 -10.77 -10.85
N GLU A 591 3.29 -11.59 -11.76
CA GLU A 591 4.16 -11.09 -12.84
C GLU A 591 3.47 -10.03 -13.72
N MET A 592 2.15 -10.15 -13.93
CA MET A 592 1.39 -9.26 -14.82
C MET A 592 0.98 -7.93 -14.18
N LEU A 593 1.07 -7.83 -12.86
CA LEU A 593 0.59 -6.66 -12.14
C LEU A 593 1.56 -5.50 -12.32
N ALA A 594 1.01 -4.30 -12.48
CA ALA A 594 1.73 -3.11 -12.90
C ALA A 594 1.81 -2.02 -11.81
N SER A 595 1.48 -2.36 -10.56
CA SER A 595 1.63 -1.47 -9.41
C SER A 595 1.67 -2.22 -8.07
N VAL A 596 2.13 -1.53 -7.02
CA VAL A 596 2.04 -2.02 -5.64
C VAL A 596 0.59 -2.18 -5.20
N ALA A 597 -0.31 -1.30 -5.66
CA ALA A 597 -1.73 -1.37 -5.32
C ALA A 597 -2.39 -2.65 -5.85
N GLU A 598 -2.07 -3.04 -7.08
CA GLU A 598 -2.54 -4.31 -7.65
C GLU A 598 -2.01 -5.52 -6.88
N HIS A 599 -0.72 -5.52 -6.52
CA HIS A 599 -0.17 -6.59 -5.69
C HIS A 599 -0.79 -6.63 -4.29
N MET A 600 -1.17 -5.48 -3.74
CA MET A 600 -1.85 -5.41 -2.44
C MET A 600 -3.20 -6.14 -2.48
N GLU A 601 -3.89 -6.18 -3.63
CA GLU A 601 -5.12 -6.97 -3.77
C GLU A 601 -4.86 -8.47 -3.63
N LEU A 602 -3.74 -8.98 -4.16
CA LEU A 602 -3.35 -10.38 -3.94
C LEU A 602 -3.03 -10.64 -2.47
N ILE A 603 -2.24 -9.77 -1.84
CA ILE A 603 -1.86 -9.89 -0.43
C ILE A 603 -3.08 -9.83 0.49
N ARG A 604 -4.01 -8.91 0.25
CA ARG A 604 -5.26 -8.76 1.03
C ARG A 604 -6.15 -10.00 0.99
N HIS A 605 -6.04 -10.79 -0.06
CA HIS A 605 -6.84 -11.99 -0.26
C HIS A 605 -6.11 -13.28 0.10
N ASP A 606 -4.87 -13.23 0.60
CA ASP A 606 -4.01 -14.41 0.78
C ASP A 606 -3.92 -15.22 -0.52
N ALA A 607 -3.80 -14.52 -1.65
CA ALA A 607 -3.90 -15.10 -2.99
C ALA A 607 -2.59 -15.71 -3.51
N ALA A 608 -1.49 -15.57 -2.79
CA ALA A 608 -0.20 -16.10 -3.21
C ALA A 608 0.63 -16.50 -1.99
N ASP A 609 1.27 -17.65 -2.06
CA ASP A 609 2.33 -18.07 -1.13
C ASP A 609 3.69 -17.50 -1.57
N VAL A 610 3.86 -17.39 -2.89
CA VAL A 610 5.06 -16.83 -3.55
C VAL A 610 4.64 -15.63 -4.40
N ILE A 611 5.02 -14.42 -3.99
CA ILE A 611 4.72 -13.21 -4.74
C ILE A 611 5.79 -12.95 -5.80
N GLN A 612 5.37 -12.62 -7.02
CA GLN A 612 6.26 -12.53 -8.19
C GLN A 612 6.28 -11.14 -8.83
N PRO A 613 6.74 -10.11 -8.13
CA PRO A 613 6.82 -8.76 -8.68
C PRO A 613 7.92 -8.63 -9.73
N ASP A 614 7.72 -7.68 -10.63
CA ASP A 614 8.67 -7.30 -11.67
C ASP A 614 8.92 -5.79 -11.56
N ALA A 615 10.13 -5.40 -11.14
CA ALA A 615 10.47 -4.00 -10.87
C ALA A 615 10.25 -3.09 -12.09
N PRO A 616 10.72 -3.43 -13.31
CA PRO A 616 10.32 -2.73 -14.53
C PRO A 616 8.80 -2.53 -14.69
N ARG A 617 7.98 -3.56 -14.39
CA ARG A 617 6.51 -3.49 -14.55
C ARG A 617 5.80 -2.63 -13.52
N ILE A 618 6.23 -2.67 -12.25
CA ILE A 618 5.52 -1.98 -11.15
C ILE A 618 5.99 -0.55 -10.89
N GLY A 619 6.98 -0.07 -11.66
CA GLY A 619 7.45 1.32 -11.59
C GLY A 619 8.82 1.53 -10.94
N GLY A 620 9.68 0.52 -10.93
CA GLY A 620 11.09 0.64 -10.53
C GLY A 620 11.40 0.03 -9.16
N ILE A 621 12.66 0.14 -8.75
CA ILE A 621 13.19 -0.32 -7.47
C ILE A 621 12.45 0.36 -6.32
N THR A 622 12.14 1.65 -6.42
CA THR A 622 11.42 2.38 -5.36
C THR A 622 10.06 1.76 -5.05
N GLN A 623 9.31 1.33 -6.06
CA GLN A 623 8.02 0.65 -5.86
C GLN A 623 8.21 -0.80 -5.41
N PHE A 624 9.22 -1.48 -5.94
CA PHE A 624 9.57 -2.83 -5.53
C PHE A 624 9.91 -2.92 -4.05
N LEU A 625 10.71 -1.99 -3.50
CA LEU A 625 11.06 -1.99 -2.08
C LEU A 625 9.84 -1.80 -1.18
N LYS A 626 8.84 -1.00 -1.59
CA LYS A 626 7.57 -0.86 -0.87
C LYS A 626 6.82 -2.19 -0.84
N LEU A 627 6.73 -2.86 -1.98
CA LEU A 627 6.06 -4.14 -2.08
C LEU A 627 6.81 -5.24 -1.32
N ALA A 628 8.14 -5.27 -1.38
CA ALA A 628 8.95 -6.23 -0.63
C ALA A 628 8.71 -6.09 0.88
N ALA A 629 8.63 -4.87 1.41
CA ALA A 629 8.29 -4.66 2.82
C ALA A 629 6.87 -5.16 3.18
N LEU A 630 5.90 -5.01 2.27
CA LEU A 630 4.54 -5.55 2.46
C LEU A 630 4.52 -7.08 2.41
N ALA A 631 5.22 -7.68 1.44
CA ALA A 631 5.34 -9.13 1.32
C ALA A 631 6.04 -9.74 2.55
N GLU A 632 7.09 -9.09 3.06
CA GLU A 632 7.80 -9.49 4.27
C GLU A 632 6.87 -9.42 5.49
N HIS A 633 6.10 -8.34 5.63
CA HIS A 633 5.13 -8.18 6.72
C HIS A 633 4.10 -9.32 6.73
N HIS A 634 3.72 -9.81 5.55
CA HIS A 634 2.80 -10.94 5.37
C HIS A 634 3.50 -12.31 5.28
N GLN A 635 4.82 -12.37 5.52
CA GLN A 635 5.62 -13.61 5.52
C GLN A 635 5.58 -14.39 4.18
N LEU A 636 5.41 -13.69 3.07
CA LEU A 636 5.35 -14.30 1.74
C LEU A 636 6.76 -14.64 1.22
N GLN A 637 6.87 -15.71 0.44
CA GLN A 637 8.08 -15.96 -0.34
C GLN A 637 8.14 -14.99 -1.53
N LEU A 638 9.34 -14.71 -2.02
CA LEU A 638 9.58 -13.79 -3.13
C LEU A 638 10.29 -14.52 -4.28
N ALA A 639 9.71 -14.43 -5.48
CA ALA A 639 10.33 -14.94 -6.70
C ALA A 639 10.15 -13.92 -7.85
N PRO A 640 10.99 -12.88 -7.93
CA PRO A 640 10.81 -11.81 -8.90
C PRO A 640 10.91 -12.32 -10.34
N HIS A 641 10.05 -11.82 -11.21
CA HIS A 641 9.93 -12.32 -12.58
C HIS A 641 10.93 -11.63 -13.54
N PHE A 642 11.56 -12.42 -14.41
CA PHE A 642 12.35 -11.98 -15.57
C PHE A 642 13.69 -11.25 -15.34
N ALA A 643 13.71 -9.97 -14.95
CA ALA A 643 14.88 -9.09 -15.09
C ALA A 643 15.99 -9.37 -14.04
N MET A 644 16.70 -10.50 -14.19
CA MET A 644 17.68 -11.02 -13.23
C MET A 644 18.82 -10.04 -12.91
N GLU A 645 19.19 -9.18 -13.85
CA GLU A 645 20.21 -8.13 -13.69
C GLU A 645 19.81 -7.08 -12.64
N ILE A 646 18.51 -6.88 -12.41
CA ILE A 646 17.97 -6.04 -11.33
C ILE A 646 17.58 -6.92 -10.14
N HIS A 647 16.85 -7.99 -10.40
CA HIS A 647 16.19 -8.78 -9.37
C HIS A 647 17.12 -9.59 -8.49
N LEU A 648 18.31 -9.96 -8.98
CA LEU A 648 19.33 -10.58 -8.12
C LEU A 648 19.65 -9.69 -6.91
N HIS A 649 19.80 -8.38 -7.13
CA HIS A 649 20.12 -7.45 -6.05
C HIS A 649 18.96 -7.28 -5.07
N LEU A 650 17.73 -7.21 -5.60
CA LEU A 650 16.52 -7.02 -4.80
C LEU A 650 16.19 -8.28 -3.98
N ALA A 651 16.29 -9.47 -4.59
CA ALA A 651 16.10 -10.74 -3.93
C ALA A 651 17.19 -10.99 -2.86
N ALA A 652 18.44 -10.59 -3.12
CA ALA A 652 19.49 -10.69 -2.11
C ALA A 652 19.21 -9.83 -0.85
N ALA A 653 18.45 -8.75 -0.97
CA ALA A 653 18.02 -7.90 0.14
C ALA A 653 16.74 -8.37 0.85
N TYR A 654 16.08 -9.43 0.37
CA TYR A 654 14.85 -9.93 0.99
C TYR A 654 15.14 -10.87 2.18
N PRO A 655 14.45 -10.77 3.33
CA PRO A 655 14.79 -11.59 4.51
C PRO A 655 14.54 -13.09 4.34
N ILE A 656 13.41 -13.46 3.75
CA ILE A 656 13.03 -14.87 3.50
C ILE A 656 13.77 -15.38 2.26
N GLU A 657 14.20 -16.65 2.24
CA GLU A 657 14.98 -17.22 1.12
C GLU A 657 14.21 -17.13 -0.21
N PRO A 658 14.66 -16.32 -1.18
CA PRO A 658 13.93 -16.09 -2.41
C PRO A 658 14.47 -16.94 -3.56
N TRP A 659 13.77 -16.85 -4.69
CA TRP A 659 14.20 -17.38 -5.98
C TRP A 659 14.39 -16.26 -7.00
N VAL A 660 15.29 -16.45 -7.96
CA VAL A 660 15.46 -15.58 -9.13
C VAL A 660 15.40 -16.44 -10.39
N GLU A 661 14.58 -16.01 -11.34
CA GLU A 661 14.46 -16.65 -12.64
C GLU A 661 15.66 -16.32 -13.53
N HIS A 662 16.23 -17.33 -14.18
CA HIS A 662 17.29 -17.16 -15.17
C HIS A 662 16.70 -17.16 -16.59
N PHE A 663 17.01 -16.10 -17.34
CA PHE A 663 16.80 -16.00 -18.78
C PHE A 663 18.08 -15.50 -19.45
N ASP A 664 18.57 -16.25 -20.43
CA ASP A 664 19.72 -15.91 -21.26
C ASP A 664 19.43 -14.78 -22.28
N TRP A 665 18.17 -14.37 -22.41
CA TRP A 665 17.73 -13.42 -23.43
C TRP A 665 18.42 -12.06 -23.33
N LEU A 666 18.65 -11.55 -22.11
CA LEU A 666 19.15 -10.19 -21.87
C LEU A 666 20.69 -10.11 -22.00
N GLU A 667 21.38 -11.24 -21.98
CA GLU A 667 22.83 -11.29 -22.01
C GLU A 667 23.48 -10.44 -23.12
N PRO A 668 22.98 -10.44 -24.38
CA PRO A 668 23.60 -9.64 -25.43
C PRO A 668 23.49 -8.13 -25.20
N LEU A 669 22.63 -7.66 -24.30
CA LEU A 669 22.46 -6.22 -24.01
C LEU A 669 23.60 -5.65 -23.16
N PHE A 670 24.35 -6.51 -22.45
CA PHE A 670 25.35 -6.08 -21.48
C PHE A 670 26.73 -6.69 -21.76
N ASN A 671 27.79 -6.03 -21.30
CA ASN A 671 29.16 -6.54 -21.42
C ASN A 671 29.49 -7.60 -20.36
N GLU A 672 28.86 -7.50 -19.20
CA GLU A 672 29.06 -8.37 -18.06
C GLU A 672 28.07 -9.55 -18.08
N ARG A 673 28.38 -10.59 -17.31
CA ARG A 673 27.52 -11.76 -17.09
C ARG A 673 27.35 -12.01 -15.59
N LEU A 674 26.24 -12.66 -15.24
CA LEU A 674 26.01 -13.17 -13.89
C LEU A 674 26.67 -14.55 -13.77
N GLU A 675 27.22 -14.82 -12.59
CA GLU A 675 27.81 -16.12 -12.29
C GLU A 675 26.76 -17.04 -11.67
N ILE A 676 26.61 -18.23 -12.22
CA ILE A 676 25.73 -19.28 -11.71
C ILE A 676 26.58 -20.49 -11.36
N ARG A 677 26.43 -20.97 -10.13
CA ARG A 677 27.05 -22.22 -9.65
C ARG A 677 26.32 -22.73 -8.41
N ASP A 678 26.36 -24.04 -8.22
CA ASP A 678 25.81 -24.71 -7.05
C ASP A 678 24.31 -24.42 -6.82
N GLY A 679 23.56 -24.26 -7.92
CA GLY A 679 22.13 -23.96 -7.89
C GLY A 679 21.76 -22.50 -7.61
N ARG A 680 22.74 -21.59 -7.62
CA ARG A 680 22.58 -20.20 -7.17
C ARG A 680 23.23 -19.20 -8.12
N MET A 681 22.63 -18.03 -8.21
CA MET A 681 23.15 -16.87 -8.91
C MET A 681 23.89 -15.96 -7.91
N HIS A 682 25.14 -15.62 -8.20
CA HIS A 682 26.04 -14.95 -7.25
C HIS A 682 26.13 -13.45 -7.52
N LEU A 683 26.11 -12.66 -6.44
CA LEU A 683 26.33 -11.22 -6.52
C LEU A 683 27.79 -10.93 -6.90
N SER A 684 27.98 -10.04 -7.86
CA SER A 684 29.31 -9.49 -8.13
C SER A 684 29.68 -8.38 -7.14
N SER A 685 30.97 -8.06 -7.06
CA SER A 685 31.49 -6.91 -6.31
C SER A 685 31.42 -5.58 -7.09
N ARG A 686 30.90 -5.58 -8.33
CA ARG A 686 30.84 -4.39 -9.17
C ARG A 686 29.84 -3.37 -8.58
N PRO A 687 30.19 -2.08 -8.51
CA PRO A 687 29.28 -1.05 -8.01
C PRO A 687 28.01 -0.89 -8.86
N GLY A 688 26.91 -0.50 -8.23
CA GLY A 688 25.62 -0.34 -8.90
C GLY A 688 24.94 -1.67 -9.20
N LEU A 689 24.22 -1.72 -10.33
CA LEU A 689 23.76 -2.96 -10.95
C LEU A 689 24.95 -3.80 -11.45
N GLY A 690 26.11 -3.16 -11.68
CA GLY A 690 27.31 -3.84 -12.16
C GLY A 690 27.22 -4.25 -13.63
N PHE A 691 26.46 -3.51 -14.43
CA PHE A 691 26.31 -3.71 -15.88
C PHE A 691 26.60 -2.45 -16.69
N THR A 692 27.12 -2.64 -17.89
CA THR A 692 27.33 -1.63 -18.92
C THR A 692 26.73 -2.10 -20.25
N LEU A 693 26.19 -1.18 -21.05
CA LEU A 693 25.60 -1.52 -22.35
C LEU A 693 26.66 -2.03 -23.31
N SER A 694 26.32 -3.10 -24.03
CA SER A 694 27.15 -3.62 -25.10
C SER A 694 27.02 -2.82 -26.38
N ASP A 695 27.98 -2.96 -27.29
CA ASP A 695 27.88 -2.44 -28.65
C ASP A 695 26.68 -3.04 -29.41
N GLN A 696 26.30 -4.27 -29.07
CA GLN A 696 25.13 -4.93 -29.66
C GLN A 696 23.82 -4.27 -29.25
N ALA A 697 23.69 -3.84 -27.99
CA ALA A 697 22.54 -3.05 -27.54
C ALA A 697 22.43 -1.72 -28.30
N ARG A 698 23.57 -1.06 -28.53
CA ARG A 698 23.63 0.16 -29.36
C ARG A 698 23.20 -0.11 -30.79
N ALA A 699 23.66 -1.21 -31.40
CA ALA A 699 23.28 -1.60 -32.75
C ALA A 699 21.79 -1.95 -32.90
N TRP A 700 21.12 -2.38 -31.82
CA TRP A 700 19.68 -2.65 -31.78
C TRP A 700 18.83 -1.47 -31.34
N THR A 701 19.43 -0.29 -31.16
CA THR A 701 18.68 0.94 -30.83
C THR A 701 17.88 1.41 -32.03
N VAL A 702 16.57 1.53 -31.88
CA VAL A 702 15.63 1.96 -32.93
C VAL A 702 15.16 3.41 -32.77
N ALA A 703 15.29 3.98 -31.56
CA ALA A 703 15.04 5.39 -31.29
C ALA A 703 15.86 5.84 -30.09
N GLU A 704 16.29 7.11 -30.09
CA GLU A 704 17.03 7.72 -29.00
C GLU A 704 16.58 9.16 -28.77
N HIS A 705 16.81 9.64 -27.55
CA HIS A 705 16.56 11.03 -27.18
C HIS A 705 17.53 11.45 -26.09
N GLU A 706 18.07 12.66 -26.20
CA GLU A 706 18.96 13.23 -25.20
C GLU A 706 18.42 14.56 -24.68
N VAL A 707 18.68 14.82 -23.41
CA VAL A 707 18.28 16.02 -22.70
C VAL A 707 19.44 16.50 -21.85
N GLY A 708 19.64 17.82 -21.76
CA GLY A 708 20.71 18.43 -20.99
C GLY A 708 22.04 18.47 -21.73
N ALA A 709 23.13 18.74 -21.00
CA ALA A 709 24.47 18.85 -21.56
C ALA A 709 25.42 17.95 -20.77
N ARG A 710 26.18 17.08 -21.47
CA ARG A 710 27.20 16.26 -20.82
C ARG A 710 28.25 17.17 -20.17
N PRO A 711 28.52 17.00 -18.85
CA PRO A 711 29.53 17.77 -18.15
C PRO A 711 30.96 17.52 -18.63
#